data_AF-I2GP82-F1
#
_entry.id   AF-I2GP82-F1
#
_cell.length_a   1.000
_cell.length_b   1.000
_cell.length_c   1.000
_cell.angle_alpha   90.00
_cell.angle_beta   90.00
_cell.angle_gamma   90.00
#
_symmetry.space_group_name_H-M   'P 1'
#
loop_
_entity.id
_entity.type
_entity.pdbx_description
1 polymer ?
#
loop_
_entity_poly.entity_id
_entity_poly.type
_entity_poly.pdbx_seq_one_letter_code
_entity_poly.pdbx_strand_id
1 'polypeptide(L)'
;MPTHCRSSRPGRHDFFPRINLIPGTMKRLAFLAERLPNGYPYRTHLLLASVGVAILIGVIQQGLGEPSMHDLAIAYARTGANVDGIISTWRQTDNRLVWAWLEVLVDIFLFIPAYTATVMVWCWFCAHETLYVRNPAHPRLGRLMNVAGRLLAITIWFTVLADLLENTTMLQWLLGHDGFLSPGAMRLIWWLKIGPIATAFWYVALHPIAIAFSVWDTVRRWLFGRRGFYTTTLTRLVRHMIRRRQQRLRVVDAVSDRCERFPPSQATLRDRLTGLWKGFLNVQIIVYLLAASALVFQLGQFDEIFYLLLTQKQGIGTVLFSTGLSLAWWSLTVYICSKVMLYIQPSYYGALNPAHPEAAARQIVRFRNELQVLRLMPLILAGLPFVIAIVTVLANYYQLHFPWTFEPISPDGFGPAVRFYSVLLTLVLIAVGLLWLLRRFDRRLQYTDIVLFGSESPVRDYAMLVDLAPRSILFGQGTVVGLLMVFLPSAGLALAQGIGLYAVVLFWLCGFAFLITILYQLNQLPRYPVLVVAGLLVLIFSRCNDNTSIQESPLPAPPREALETYYRRWLDHRPPTGKGDTLPLPVVVVATAGGGIRATNWTTECLVSLRDSIPNFDRYVFGISGVSGGGVGAATYIASLKGFIEPDSAFRIRLRSVVTQDLISPAVASALFRGGVNNFSPVPIPDLDRNRWIEDAWQNALFSQPLDTAVQQTLRQSFLRLWTPGSTGLPCLFLNTTIAETGQKGILANVSLGQTSDSLNAFFDVADLFSSFGHDVPYKTATFLCARFPFVTSGGKATGPLPNIESGAPITYHMLDGGYVENTGIVTAVQVIRTLQRVTPGGRWRGRPVQYYLLFLRNGSVSEQAANVSLFKFANEPLKGFLQSWERAGVGLDQLVRSTLNGEAGQLDFQYTSLGLESGNHNYPLGWYISPTAADTMGIQARSAVSNALKDNTSVLSRLRQRTKR
;
A
#
# COMPACT_ATOMS: atom_id res chain seq x y z
N MET A 1 -53.90 -45.85 31.34
CA MET A 1 -52.95 -46.82 31.95
C MET A 1 -53.08 -48.15 31.21
N PRO A 2 -52.00 -48.94 31.08
CA PRO A 2 -51.58 -49.51 29.80
C PRO A 2 -51.47 -51.05 29.76
N THR A 3 -51.32 -51.62 28.55
CA THR A 3 -50.68 -52.94 28.32
C THR A 3 -49.84 -52.95 27.03
N HIS A 4 -48.65 -53.58 27.13
CA HIS A 4 -47.55 -53.81 26.17
C HIS A 4 -47.95 -54.54 24.85
N CYS A 5 -47.20 -54.65 23.73
CA CYS A 5 -45.75 -54.78 23.49
C CYS A 5 -45.36 -54.69 21.98
N ARG A 6 -44.18 -54.08 21.70
CA ARG A 6 -43.09 -54.35 20.70
C ARG A 6 -43.22 -54.52 19.16
N SER A 7 -42.15 -54.00 18.53
CA SER A 7 -41.49 -54.27 17.22
C SER A 7 -42.01 -53.46 16.00
N SER A 8 -41.23 -52.95 15.04
CA SER A 8 -39.81 -53.05 14.65
C SER A 8 -39.43 -51.85 13.74
N ARG A 9 -38.16 -51.43 13.70
CA ARG A 9 -37.60 -50.48 12.71
C ARG A 9 -36.49 -51.17 11.92
N PRO A 10 -36.36 -50.99 10.58
CA PRO A 10 -35.27 -51.58 9.82
C PRO A 10 -34.03 -50.68 9.81
N GLY A 11 -32.86 -51.34 9.79
CA GLY A 11 -31.54 -50.74 9.89
C GLY A 11 -31.09 -49.97 8.65
N ARG A 12 -30.20 -49.00 8.87
CA ARG A 12 -29.33 -48.42 7.85
C ARG A 12 -27.94 -49.00 8.04
N HIS A 13 -27.45 -49.69 7.01
CA HIS A 13 -26.03 -50.03 6.86
C HIS A 13 -25.24 -48.76 6.52
N ASP A 14 -24.34 -48.36 7.41
CA ASP A 14 -23.29 -47.38 7.11
C ASP A 14 -22.12 -48.12 6.44
N PHE A 15 -21.97 -47.95 5.12
CA PHE A 15 -20.82 -48.40 4.33
C PHE A 15 -19.85 -47.22 4.19
N PHE A 16 -18.99 -46.98 5.18
CA PHE A 16 -17.69 -46.31 5.04
C PHE A 16 -16.91 -46.53 6.36
N PRO A 17 -15.68 -47.07 6.33
CA PRO A 17 -14.91 -47.28 7.56
C PRO A 17 -14.57 -45.92 8.18
N ARG A 18 -14.98 -45.72 9.44
CA ARG A 18 -14.51 -44.59 10.25
C ARG A 18 -13.00 -44.72 10.40
N ILE A 19 -12.25 -43.91 9.67
CA ILE A 19 -10.82 -43.71 9.90
C ILE A 19 -10.68 -43.03 11.27
N ASN A 20 -10.54 -43.86 12.32
CA ASN A 20 -10.14 -43.45 13.66
C ASN A 20 -8.61 -43.26 13.65
N LEU A 21 -8.13 -42.14 13.10
CA LEU A 21 -6.74 -41.68 13.28
C LEU A 21 -6.75 -40.41 14.11
N ILE A 22 -7.18 -40.52 15.37
CA ILE A 22 -7.03 -39.47 16.37
C ILE A 22 -6.67 -40.17 17.70
N PRO A 23 -5.48 -39.91 18.28
CA PRO A 23 -5.04 -40.51 19.54
C PRO A 23 -6.05 -40.27 20.68
N GLY A 24 -6.14 -41.20 21.64
CA GLY A 24 -7.10 -41.15 22.76
C GLY A 24 -7.00 -39.88 23.63
N THR A 25 -5.87 -39.18 23.62
CA THR A 25 -5.65 -37.87 24.25
C THR A 25 -6.39 -36.74 23.54
N MET A 26 -6.45 -36.73 22.21
CA MET A 26 -7.24 -35.74 21.46
C MET A 26 -8.75 -35.95 21.60
N LYS A 27 -9.22 -37.19 21.81
CA LYS A 27 -10.64 -37.46 22.19
C LYS A 27 -10.98 -36.87 23.56
N ARG A 28 -10.04 -36.88 24.52
CA ARG A 28 -10.21 -36.24 25.84
C ARG A 28 -10.19 -34.70 25.78
N LEU A 29 -9.44 -34.12 24.85
CA LEU A 29 -9.44 -32.67 24.61
C LEU A 29 -10.71 -32.20 23.86
N ALA A 30 -11.20 -32.96 22.88
CA ALA A 30 -12.50 -32.72 22.25
C ALA A 30 -13.66 -32.87 23.27
N PHE A 31 -13.54 -33.81 24.21
CA PHE A 31 -14.46 -34.01 25.33
C PHE A 31 -14.48 -32.83 26.33
N LEU A 32 -13.35 -32.13 26.54
CA LEU A 32 -13.28 -30.88 27.32
C LEU A 32 -13.96 -29.71 26.60
N ALA A 33 -13.81 -29.61 25.27
CA ALA A 33 -14.48 -28.59 24.46
C ALA A 33 -16.02 -28.79 24.40
N GLU A 34 -16.49 -30.05 24.42
CA GLU A 34 -17.92 -30.39 24.49
C GLU A 34 -18.56 -30.12 25.87
N ARG A 35 -17.76 -30.04 26.95
CA ARG A 35 -18.20 -29.75 28.34
C ARG A 35 -18.16 -28.26 28.75
N LEU A 36 -17.95 -27.35 27.81
CA LEU A 36 -18.26 -25.91 27.93
C LEU A 36 -19.70 -25.48 27.50
N PRO A 37 -20.79 -26.30 27.57
CA PRO A 37 -21.98 -26.06 26.77
C PRO A 37 -23.03 -25.07 27.33
N ASN A 38 -22.81 -24.38 28.47
CA ASN A 38 -23.84 -23.49 29.05
C ASN A 38 -23.51 -21.98 29.14
N GLY A 39 -22.45 -21.51 28.48
CA GLY A 39 -21.91 -20.16 28.68
C GLY A 39 -21.87 -19.27 27.43
N TYR A 40 -22.99 -18.99 26.76
CA TYR A 40 -22.98 -17.92 25.73
C TYR A 40 -22.39 -16.57 26.23
N PRO A 41 -22.46 -16.17 27.51
CA PRO A 41 -21.79 -14.95 28.00
C PRO A 41 -20.27 -15.11 28.11
N TYR A 42 -19.81 -16.25 28.65
CA TYR A 42 -18.39 -16.51 28.91
C TYR A 42 -17.52 -16.45 27.64
N ARG A 43 -18.09 -16.77 26.47
CA ARG A 43 -17.40 -16.77 25.17
C ARG A 43 -17.01 -15.37 24.67
N THR A 44 -17.81 -14.34 24.95
CA THR A 44 -17.45 -12.95 24.61
C THR A 44 -16.70 -12.27 25.75
N HIS A 45 -16.91 -12.68 27.00
CA HIS A 45 -16.06 -12.25 28.10
C HIS A 45 -14.61 -12.74 27.93
N LEU A 46 -14.40 -13.93 27.36
CA LEU A 46 -13.07 -14.43 26.97
C LEU A 46 -12.41 -13.58 25.88
N LEU A 47 -13.18 -13.03 24.93
CA LEU A 47 -12.69 -12.06 23.93
C LEU A 47 -12.30 -10.72 24.59
N LEU A 48 -13.16 -10.18 25.44
CA LEU A 48 -12.88 -8.93 26.16
C LEU A 48 -11.70 -9.12 27.13
N ALA A 49 -11.57 -10.29 27.74
CA ALA A 49 -10.42 -10.68 28.55
C ALA A 49 -9.17 -10.88 27.71
N SER A 50 -9.24 -11.50 26.52
CA SER A 50 -8.08 -11.64 25.63
C SER A 50 -7.62 -10.30 25.07
N VAL A 51 -8.55 -9.37 24.81
CA VAL A 51 -8.23 -7.98 24.45
C VAL A 51 -7.62 -7.26 25.65
N GLY A 52 -8.15 -7.42 26.86
CA GLY A 52 -7.57 -6.88 28.09
C GLY A 52 -6.17 -7.43 28.38
N VAL A 53 -5.93 -8.72 28.13
CA VAL A 53 -4.61 -9.37 28.26
C VAL A 53 -3.67 -8.91 27.15
N ALA A 54 -4.13 -8.74 25.91
CA ALA A 54 -3.32 -8.18 24.82
C ALA A 54 -2.93 -6.72 25.09
N ILE A 55 -3.84 -5.92 25.66
CA ILE A 55 -3.55 -4.57 26.14
C ILE A 55 -2.54 -4.61 27.27
N LEU A 56 -2.68 -5.54 28.22
CA LEU A 56 -1.73 -5.73 29.32
C LEU A 56 -0.34 -6.12 28.82
N ILE A 57 -0.24 -7.02 27.83
CA ILE A 57 1.02 -7.37 27.15
C ILE A 57 1.62 -6.16 26.44
N GLY A 58 0.80 -5.37 25.73
CA GLY A 58 1.25 -4.13 25.10
C GLY A 58 1.79 -3.10 26.10
N VAL A 59 1.16 -3.01 27.30
CA VAL A 59 1.65 -2.16 28.40
C VAL A 59 2.95 -2.69 29.00
N ILE A 60 3.09 -4.01 29.16
CA ILE A 60 4.33 -4.66 29.60
C ILE A 60 5.46 -4.43 28.58
N GLN A 61 5.16 -4.55 27.28
CA GLN A 61 6.09 -4.29 26.17
C GLN A 61 6.56 -2.83 26.12
N GLN A 62 5.70 -1.87 26.47
CA GLN A 62 6.09 -0.47 26.64
C GLN A 62 7.07 -0.24 27.80
N GLY A 63 7.05 -1.08 28.84
CA GLY A 63 7.98 -1.01 29.97
C GLY A 63 9.38 -1.60 29.71
N LEU A 64 9.52 -2.47 28.69
CA LEU A 64 10.77 -3.18 28.37
C LEU A 64 11.82 -2.29 27.66
N GLY A 65 11.34 -1.34 26.84
CA GLY A 65 12.17 -0.74 25.79
C GLY A 65 12.62 -1.79 24.77
N GLU A 66 12.93 -1.36 23.55
CA GLU A 66 13.29 -2.32 22.50
C GLU A 66 14.66 -2.99 22.76
N PRO A 67 14.81 -4.29 22.43
CA PRO A 67 13.81 -5.23 21.88
C PRO A 67 13.08 -6.05 22.94
N SER A 68 11.80 -6.38 22.73
CA SER A 68 11.04 -7.35 23.55
C SER A 68 11.54 -8.79 23.38
N MET A 69 11.12 -9.74 24.23
CA MET A 69 11.48 -11.16 24.05
C MET A 69 10.97 -11.70 22.71
N HIS A 70 9.79 -11.26 22.28
CA HIS A 70 9.23 -11.68 20.99
C HIS A 70 9.99 -11.08 19.80
N ASP A 71 10.43 -9.81 19.90
CA ASP A 71 11.28 -9.19 18.88
C ASP A 71 12.64 -9.87 18.78
N LEU A 72 13.20 -10.28 19.93
CA LEU A 72 14.45 -11.03 19.99
C LEU A 72 14.30 -12.42 19.34
N ALA A 73 13.18 -13.11 19.56
CA ALA A 73 12.87 -14.37 18.89
C ALA A 73 12.73 -14.21 17.37
N ILE A 74 12.08 -13.13 16.90
CA ILE A 74 11.95 -12.79 15.48
C ILE A 74 13.30 -12.43 14.87
N ALA A 75 14.13 -11.66 15.57
CA ALA A 75 15.48 -11.30 15.13
C ALA A 75 16.40 -12.52 15.06
N TYR A 76 16.33 -13.41 16.07
CA TYR A 76 17.01 -14.69 16.06
C TYR A 76 16.57 -15.54 14.86
N ALA A 77 15.27 -15.65 14.61
CA ALA A 77 14.72 -16.38 13.48
C ALA A 77 15.14 -15.79 12.13
N ARG A 78 15.10 -14.46 11.94
CA ARG A 78 15.37 -13.82 10.64
C ARG A 78 16.85 -13.73 10.31
N THR A 79 17.65 -13.26 11.26
CA THR A 79 19.05 -12.85 11.00
C THR A 79 20.05 -13.65 11.81
N GLY A 80 19.62 -14.61 12.65
CA GLY A 80 20.52 -15.35 13.54
C GLY A 80 21.16 -14.45 14.60
N ALA A 81 20.40 -13.49 15.13
CA ALA A 81 20.87 -12.53 16.12
C ALA A 81 21.51 -13.23 17.35
N ASN A 82 22.57 -12.65 17.91
CA ASN A 82 23.23 -13.17 19.11
C ASN A 82 22.38 -12.89 20.35
N VAL A 83 21.57 -13.88 20.74
CA VAL A 83 20.62 -13.79 21.86
C VAL A 83 21.33 -13.71 23.21
N ASP A 84 22.41 -14.49 23.40
CA ASP A 84 23.13 -14.55 24.67
C ASP A 84 23.83 -13.22 24.99
N GLY A 85 24.37 -12.57 23.95
CA GLY A 85 24.93 -11.23 24.06
C GLY A 85 23.89 -10.18 24.48
N ILE A 86 22.65 -10.30 24.03
CA ILE A 86 21.58 -9.34 24.35
C ILE A 86 21.03 -9.61 25.76
N ILE A 87 20.76 -10.86 26.12
CA ILE A 87 20.22 -11.19 27.45
C ILE A 87 21.26 -10.97 28.56
N SER A 88 22.56 -11.18 28.27
CA SER A 88 23.61 -10.85 29.23
C SER A 88 23.67 -9.35 29.55
N THR A 89 23.39 -8.47 28.58
CA THR A 89 23.25 -7.02 28.87
C THR A 89 22.02 -6.71 29.72
N TRP A 90 20.94 -7.48 29.57
CA TRP A 90 19.74 -7.31 30.40
C TRP A 90 19.95 -7.73 31.84
N ARG A 91 20.84 -8.72 32.09
CA ARG A 91 21.27 -9.09 33.44
C ARG A 91 22.06 -7.99 34.15
N GLN A 92 22.67 -7.07 33.41
CA GLN A 92 23.42 -5.92 33.95
C GLN A 92 22.52 -4.70 34.22
N THR A 93 21.24 -4.73 33.82
CA THR A 93 20.32 -3.60 33.95
C THR A 93 19.17 -3.98 34.88
N ASP A 94 19.05 -3.33 36.04
CA ASP A 94 18.36 -3.86 37.25
C ASP A 94 16.87 -4.23 37.14
N ASN A 95 16.18 -3.97 36.02
CA ASN A 95 14.75 -4.29 35.87
C ASN A 95 14.36 -5.05 34.58
N ARG A 96 15.25 -5.16 33.58
CA ARG A 96 14.85 -5.71 32.26
C ARG A 96 14.56 -7.20 32.28
N LEU A 97 15.35 -7.95 33.04
CA LEU A 97 15.19 -9.40 33.13
C LEU A 97 13.82 -9.77 33.73
N VAL A 98 13.37 -9.03 34.75
CA VAL A 98 12.07 -9.25 35.42
C VAL A 98 10.91 -9.05 34.45
N TRP A 99 10.95 -8.00 33.64
CA TRP A 99 9.93 -7.74 32.63
C TRP A 99 9.95 -8.77 31.48
N ALA A 100 11.14 -9.25 31.08
CA ALA A 100 11.27 -10.29 30.07
C ALA A 100 10.71 -11.63 30.55
N TRP A 101 10.95 -11.99 31.83
CA TRP A 101 10.28 -13.11 32.48
C TRP A 101 8.77 -12.91 32.54
N LEU A 102 8.31 -11.72 32.92
CA LEU A 102 6.88 -11.40 32.99
C LEU A 102 6.21 -11.50 31.62
N GLU A 103 6.84 -11.01 30.55
CA GLU A 103 6.36 -11.12 29.17
C GLU A 103 6.12 -12.58 28.77
N VAL A 104 7.14 -13.43 28.93
CA VAL A 104 7.07 -14.86 28.58
C VAL A 104 6.06 -15.61 29.47
N LEU A 105 5.97 -15.28 30.76
CA LEU A 105 5.00 -15.90 31.68
C LEU A 105 3.57 -15.47 31.39
N VAL A 106 3.33 -14.19 31.11
CA VAL A 106 2.00 -13.68 30.72
C VAL A 106 1.59 -14.29 29.39
N ASP A 107 2.52 -14.46 28.46
CA ASP A 107 2.24 -15.13 27.19
C ASP A 107 1.82 -16.61 27.41
N ILE A 108 2.62 -17.38 28.17
CA ILE A 108 2.34 -18.79 28.47
C ILE A 108 1.04 -19.00 29.25
N PHE A 109 0.80 -18.23 30.31
CA PHE A 109 -0.26 -18.52 31.27
C PHE A 109 -1.56 -17.75 31.04
N LEU A 110 -1.53 -16.62 30.35
CA LEU A 110 -2.71 -15.78 30.11
C LEU A 110 -3.06 -15.69 28.63
N PHE A 111 -2.11 -15.34 27.76
CA PHE A 111 -2.40 -15.08 26.35
C PHE A 111 -2.66 -16.36 25.55
N ILE A 112 -1.74 -17.33 25.61
CA ILE A 112 -1.89 -18.61 24.90
C ILE A 112 -3.24 -19.27 25.22
N PRO A 113 -3.64 -19.44 26.50
CA PRO A 113 -4.95 -19.99 26.82
C PRO A 113 -6.10 -19.12 26.35
N ALA A 114 -6.01 -17.79 26.48
CA ALA A 114 -7.10 -16.87 26.15
C ALA A 114 -7.37 -16.79 24.63
N TYR A 115 -6.35 -16.61 23.79
CA TYR A 115 -6.54 -16.57 22.34
C TYR A 115 -6.94 -17.95 21.81
N THR A 116 -6.33 -19.02 22.33
CA THR A 116 -6.65 -20.39 21.91
C THR A 116 -8.11 -20.70 22.18
N ALA A 117 -8.57 -20.45 23.41
CA ALA A 117 -9.96 -20.63 23.77
C ALA A 117 -10.87 -19.78 22.87
N THR A 118 -10.52 -18.51 22.63
CA THR A 118 -11.33 -17.60 21.81
C THR A 118 -11.45 -18.05 20.36
N VAL A 119 -10.33 -18.31 19.69
CA VAL A 119 -10.28 -18.71 18.28
C VAL A 119 -10.94 -20.08 18.08
N MET A 120 -10.65 -21.06 18.95
CA MET A 120 -11.32 -22.37 18.90
C MET A 120 -12.83 -22.25 19.11
N VAL A 121 -13.27 -21.45 20.09
CA VAL A 121 -14.68 -21.23 20.38
C VAL A 121 -15.37 -20.57 19.18
N TRP A 122 -14.73 -19.61 18.52
CA TRP A 122 -15.28 -18.96 17.34
C TRP A 122 -15.34 -19.87 16.12
N CYS A 123 -14.30 -20.64 15.86
CA CYS A 123 -14.32 -21.66 14.81
C CYS A 123 -15.41 -22.70 15.09
N TRP A 124 -15.55 -23.15 16.33
CA TRP A 124 -16.59 -24.09 16.73
C TRP A 124 -18.00 -23.49 16.63
N PHE A 125 -18.19 -22.25 17.09
CA PHE A 125 -19.44 -21.53 16.94
C PHE A 125 -19.80 -21.36 15.47
N CYS A 126 -18.85 -20.91 14.65
CA CYS A 126 -19.04 -20.74 13.22
C CYS A 126 -19.41 -22.04 12.51
N ALA A 127 -18.82 -23.16 12.97
CA ALA A 127 -19.07 -24.51 12.48
C ALA A 127 -20.46 -25.07 12.82
N HIS A 128 -21.24 -24.47 13.74
CA HIS A 128 -22.52 -25.04 14.19
C HIS A 128 -23.69 -24.06 14.15
N GLU A 129 -23.44 -22.77 14.35
CA GLU A 129 -24.45 -21.78 14.71
C GLU A 129 -24.70 -20.73 13.63
N THR A 130 -24.01 -20.79 12.49
CA THR A 130 -24.07 -19.74 11.45
C THR A 130 -25.03 -20.10 10.32
N LEU A 131 -25.41 -19.08 9.53
CA LEU A 131 -26.28 -19.26 8.37
C LEU A 131 -25.67 -20.23 7.34
N TYR A 132 -24.37 -20.18 7.09
CA TYR A 132 -23.71 -21.08 6.14
C TYR A 132 -23.77 -22.56 6.54
N VAL A 133 -23.84 -22.84 7.85
CA VAL A 133 -23.92 -24.21 8.38
C VAL A 133 -25.37 -24.67 8.53
N ARG A 134 -26.22 -23.84 9.12
CA ARG A 134 -27.60 -24.20 9.47
C ARG A 134 -28.58 -24.06 8.32
N ASN A 135 -28.14 -23.55 7.16
CA ASN A 135 -29.01 -23.47 5.99
C ASN A 135 -29.35 -24.89 5.48
N PRO A 136 -30.61 -25.35 5.61
CA PRO A 136 -31.01 -26.70 5.21
C PRO A 136 -30.96 -26.93 3.70
N ALA A 137 -30.90 -25.85 2.88
CA ALA A 137 -30.88 -25.94 1.43
C ALA A 137 -29.53 -26.41 0.86
N HIS A 138 -28.43 -26.21 1.60
CA HIS A 138 -27.08 -26.49 1.12
C HIS A 138 -26.32 -27.44 2.07
N PRO A 139 -26.81 -28.68 2.28
CA PRO A 139 -26.24 -29.59 3.28
C PRO A 139 -24.82 -30.05 2.95
N ARG A 140 -24.39 -29.99 1.67
CA ARG A 140 -23.00 -30.25 1.28
C ARG A 140 -22.07 -29.12 1.71
N LEU A 141 -22.49 -27.86 1.49
CA LEU A 141 -21.71 -26.70 1.92
C LEU A 141 -21.74 -26.56 3.44
N GLY A 142 -22.89 -26.78 4.08
CA GLY A 142 -23.00 -26.79 5.53
C GLY A 142 -22.11 -27.86 6.16
N ARG A 143 -22.05 -29.08 5.58
CA ARG A 143 -21.08 -30.11 6.00
C ARG A 143 -19.64 -29.68 5.78
N LEU A 144 -19.31 -29.09 4.63
CA LEU A 144 -17.95 -28.61 4.35
C LEU A 144 -17.53 -27.50 5.31
N MET A 145 -18.39 -26.50 5.56
CA MET A 145 -18.13 -25.40 6.50
C MET A 145 -18.08 -25.90 7.95
N ASN A 146 -18.90 -26.89 8.32
CA ASN A 146 -18.82 -27.56 9.61
C ASN A 146 -17.49 -28.30 9.79
N VAL A 147 -17.11 -29.13 8.81
CA VAL A 147 -15.85 -29.89 8.83
C VAL A 147 -14.65 -28.95 8.84
N ALA A 148 -14.65 -27.92 7.99
CA ALA A 148 -13.59 -26.91 7.93
C ALA A 148 -13.42 -26.19 9.28
N GLY A 149 -14.50 -25.70 9.89
CA GLY A 149 -14.42 -25.03 11.18
C GLY A 149 -13.99 -25.95 12.32
N ARG A 150 -14.39 -27.23 12.31
CA ARG A 150 -13.94 -28.23 13.28
C ARG A 150 -12.45 -28.57 13.11
N LEU A 151 -12.01 -28.79 11.86
CA LEU A 151 -10.61 -29.02 11.55
C LEU A 151 -9.76 -27.81 11.97
N LEU A 152 -10.20 -26.60 11.65
CA LEU A 152 -9.49 -25.37 12.03
C LEU A 152 -9.40 -25.20 13.54
N ALA A 153 -10.49 -25.44 14.27
CA ALA A 153 -10.47 -25.45 15.73
C ALA A 153 -9.45 -26.46 16.29
N ILE A 154 -9.31 -27.65 15.68
CA ILE A 154 -8.31 -28.63 16.09
C ILE A 154 -6.90 -28.14 15.74
N THR A 155 -6.70 -27.53 14.57
CA THR A 155 -5.36 -27.08 14.15
C THR A 155 -4.77 -25.97 15.01
N ILE A 156 -5.59 -25.22 15.76
CA ILE A 156 -5.09 -24.23 16.74
C ILE A 156 -4.25 -24.90 17.84
N TRP A 157 -4.41 -26.20 18.12
CA TRP A 157 -3.50 -26.90 19.03
C TRP A 157 -2.06 -26.98 18.50
N PHE A 158 -1.85 -27.04 17.17
CA PHE A 158 -0.51 -26.96 16.60
C PHE A 158 0.11 -25.58 16.79
N THR A 159 -0.71 -24.53 16.69
CA THR A 159 -0.28 -23.18 17.06
C THR A 159 0.14 -23.13 18.52
N VAL A 160 -0.68 -23.62 19.45
CA VAL A 160 -0.33 -23.65 20.88
C VAL A 160 0.98 -24.38 21.12
N LEU A 161 1.18 -25.53 20.48
CA LEU A 161 2.41 -26.29 20.60
C LEU A 161 3.62 -25.50 20.06
N ALA A 162 3.48 -24.87 18.89
CA ALA A 162 4.52 -24.02 18.32
C ALA A 162 4.83 -22.82 19.23
N ASP A 163 3.81 -22.19 19.78
CA ASP A 163 3.92 -21.04 20.69
C ASP A 163 4.58 -21.43 22.02
N LEU A 164 4.25 -22.61 22.55
CA LEU A 164 4.91 -23.17 23.72
C LEU A 164 6.37 -23.53 23.44
N LEU A 165 6.70 -24.06 22.26
CA LEU A 165 8.10 -24.37 21.88
C LEU A 165 8.93 -23.10 21.71
N GLU A 166 8.36 -22.06 21.09
CA GLU A 166 8.95 -20.73 20.99
C GLU A 166 9.20 -20.15 22.38
N ASN A 167 8.17 -20.12 23.24
CA ASN A 167 8.26 -19.63 24.61
C ASN A 167 9.21 -20.46 25.49
N THR A 168 9.29 -21.79 25.29
CA THR A 168 10.25 -22.64 26.00
C THR A 168 11.69 -22.32 25.58
N THR A 169 11.90 -21.99 24.30
CA THR A 169 13.21 -21.55 23.81
C THR A 169 13.59 -20.20 24.42
N MET A 170 12.63 -19.27 24.47
CA MET A 170 12.78 -17.98 25.13
C MET A 170 13.08 -18.11 26.63
N LEU A 171 12.43 -19.05 27.33
CA LEU A 171 12.71 -19.38 28.73
C LEU A 171 14.14 -19.92 28.92
N GLN A 172 14.61 -20.78 28.01
CA GLN A 172 15.99 -21.27 28.06
C GLN A 172 17.00 -20.14 27.92
N TRP A 173 16.75 -19.21 27.00
CA TRP A 173 17.56 -18.01 26.84
C TRP A 173 17.62 -17.18 28.13
N LEU A 174 16.47 -16.97 28.79
CA LEU A 174 16.41 -16.24 30.07
C LEU A 174 17.17 -16.97 31.20
N LEU A 175 17.12 -18.31 31.21
CA LEU A 175 17.89 -19.17 32.11
C LEU A 175 19.39 -19.19 31.80
N GLY A 176 19.82 -18.68 30.64
CA GLY A 176 21.22 -18.64 30.23
C GLY A 176 21.71 -19.92 29.57
N HIS A 177 20.79 -20.66 28.94
CA HIS A 177 21.10 -21.81 28.10
C HIS A 177 20.88 -21.47 26.63
N ASP A 178 21.68 -22.10 25.76
CA ASP A 178 21.47 -22.06 24.33
C ASP A 178 20.07 -22.61 24.02
N GLY A 179 19.26 -21.83 23.29
CA GLY A 179 17.92 -22.24 22.92
C GLY A 179 17.92 -23.50 22.06
N PHE A 180 17.07 -24.46 22.38
CA PHE A 180 17.02 -25.74 21.66
C PHE A 180 16.57 -25.63 20.18
N LEU A 181 15.96 -24.51 19.78
CA LEU A 181 15.62 -24.23 18.38
C LEU A 181 16.75 -23.46 17.70
N SER A 182 17.23 -23.98 16.58
CA SER A 182 18.10 -23.22 15.66
C SER A 182 17.33 -22.06 15.02
N PRO A 183 18.00 -21.03 14.45
CA PRO A 183 17.32 -19.96 13.72
C PRO A 183 16.37 -20.47 12.63
N GLY A 184 16.78 -21.53 11.92
CA GLY A 184 15.96 -22.20 10.91
C GLY A 184 14.73 -22.89 11.50
N ALA A 185 14.90 -23.58 12.63
CA ALA A 185 13.79 -24.23 13.34
C ALA A 185 12.83 -23.20 13.96
N MET A 186 13.34 -22.09 14.48
CA MET A 186 12.54 -20.97 15.00
C MET A 186 11.69 -20.33 13.89
N ARG A 187 12.25 -20.14 12.68
CA ARG A 187 11.47 -19.70 11.50
C ARG A 187 10.34 -20.68 11.16
N LEU A 188 10.61 -21.98 11.20
CA LEU A 188 9.60 -23.00 10.91
C LEU A 188 8.48 -22.99 11.96
N ILE A 189 8.84 -22.90 13.25
CA ILE A 189 7.92 -22.79 14.39
C ILE A 189 7.03 -21.55 14.23
N TRP A 190 7.60 -20.42 13.83
CA TRP A 190 6.85 -19.19 13.57
C TRP A 190 5.79 -19.35 12.47
N TRP A 191 6.13 -20.00 11.35
CA TRP A 191 5.16 -20.32 10.30
C TRP A 191 4.06 -21.29 10.76
N LEU A 192 4.42 -22.29 11.56
CA LEU A 192 3.48 -23.25 12.16
C LEU A 192 2.56 -22.60 13.20
N LYS A 193 3.00 -21.53 13.86
CA LYS A 193 2.20 -20.70 14.76
C LYS A 193 1.19 -19.84 13.99
N ILE A 194 1.66 -19.05 13.03
CA ILE A 194 0.83 -18.06 12.32
C ILE A 194 -0.15 -18.68 11.33
N GLY A 195 0.25 -19.74 10.61
CA GLY A 195 -0.57 -20.34 9.54
C GLY A 195 -1.97 -20.77 10.00
N PRO A 196 -2.11 -21.60 11.05
CA PRO A 196 -3.41 -22.03 11.55
C PRO A 196 -4.24 -20.89 12.16
N ILE A 197 -3.62 -19.94 12.89
CA ILE A 197 -4.30 -18.74 13.42
C ILE A 197 -4.91 -17.94 12.27
N ALA A 198 -4.12 -17.61 11.25
CA ALA A 198 -4.58 -16.82 10.11
C ALA A 198 -5.73 -17.54 9.39
N THR A 199 -5.61 -18.85 9.18
CA THR A 199 -6.67 -19.64 8.51
C THR A 199 -7.96 -19.71 9.35
N ALA A 200 -7.84 -19.78 10.68
CA ALA A 200 -8.99 -19.76 11.59
C ALA A 200 -9.69 -18.40 11.61
N PHE A 201 -8.94 -17.30 11.70
CA PHE A 201 -9.51 -15.96 11.57
C PHE A 201 -10.15 -15.75 10.19
N TRP A 202 -9.55 -16.31 9.14
CA TRP A 202 -10.09 -16.24 7.80
C TRP A 202 -11.46 -16.91 7.74
N TYR A 203 -11.55 -18.14 8.26
CA TYR A 203 -12.80 -18.88 8.37
C TYR A 203 -13.85 -18.12 9.18
N VAL A 204 -13.52 -17.55 10.34
CA VAL A 204 -14.47 -16.79 11.15
C VAL A 204 -14.98 -15.55 10.40
N ALA A 205 -14.11 -14.85 9.69
CA ALA A 205 -14.47 -13.65 8.93
C ALA A 205 -15.33 -13.94 7.70
N LEU A 206 -15.40 -15.19 7.22
CA LEU A 206 -16.42 -15.64 6.27
C LEU A 206 -17.85 -15.62 6.86
N HIS A 207 -18.03 -15.34 8.14
CA HIS A 207 -19.35 -15.35 8.80
C HIS A 207 -19.75 -13.95 9.35
N PRO A 208 -19.84 -12.88 8.55
CA PRO A 208 -20.00 -11.51 9.06
C PRO A 208 -21.28 -11.28 9.88
N ILE A 209 -22.40 -11.92 9.55
CA ILE A 209 -23.63 -11.87 10.39
C ILE A 209 -23.39 -12.49 11.77
N ALA A 210 -22.54 -13.52 11.86
CA ALA A 210 -22.22 -14.15 13.13
C ALA A 210 -21.45 -13.20 14.05
N ILE A 211 -20.51 -12.42 13.49
CA ILE A 211 -19.75 -11.40 14.21
C ILE A 211 -20.68 -10.30 14.73
N ALA A 212 -21.51 -9.72 13.85
CA ALA A 212 -22.44 -8.66 14.23
C ALA A 212 -23.43 -9.12 15.32
N PHE A 213 -23.98 -10.33 15.20
CA PHE A 213 -24.90 -10.84 16.22
C PHE A 213 -24.21 -11.24 17.53
N SER A 214 -22.97 -11.74 17.48
CA SER A 214 -22.19 -12.05 18.68
C SER A 214 -21.90 -10.79 19.50
N VAL A 215 -21.47 -9.72 18.82
CA VAL A 215 -21.21 -8.41 19.46
C VAL A 215 -22.50 -7.82 20.03
N TRP A 216 -23.58 -7.80 19.25
CA TRP A 216 -24.87 -7.23 19.68
C TRP A 216 -25.48 -7.99 20.86
N ASP A 217 -25.46 -9.33 20.87
CA ASP A 217 -25.96 -10.13 21.98
C ASP A 217 -25.16 -9.87 23.26
N THR A 218 -23.87 -9.55 23.15
CA THR A 218 -23.00 -9.19 24.28
C THR A 218 -23.35 -7.82 24.84
N VAL A 219 -23.42 -6.80 23.98
CA VAL A 219 -23.82 -5.43 24.38
C VAL A 219 -25.22 -5.45 25.00
N ARG A 220 -26.15 -6.19 24.40
CA ARG A 220 -27.52 -6.25 24.90
C ARG A 220 -27.63 -7.00 26.23
N ARG A 221 -26.84 -8.06 26.47
CA ARG A 221 -26.82 -8.73 27.77
C ARG A 221 -26.18 -7.86 28.84
N TRP A 222 -25.15 -7.11 28.48
CA TRP A 222 -24.55 -6.11 29.35
C TRP A 222 -25.57 -5.03 29.75
N LEU A 223 -26.34 -4.52 28.78
CA LEU A 223 -27.37 -3.50 29.03
C LEU A 223 -28.67 -4.04 29.67
N PHE A 224 -29.09 -5.28 29.34
CA PHE A 224 -30.47 -5.75 29.58
C PHE A 224 -30.62 -7.20 30.07
N GLY A 225 -29.52 -7.90 30.42
CA GLY A 225 -29.53 -9.17 31.16
C GLY A 225 -30.23 -10.41 30.55
N ARG A 226 -30.91 -10.32 29.39
CA ARG A 226 -31.70 -11.44 28.84
C ARG A 226 -30.87 -12.40 27.97
N ARG A 227 -30.88 -13.71 28.30
CA ARG A 227 -30.29 -14.81 27.50
C ARG A 227 -31.26 -15.27 26.39
N GLY A 228 -30.77 -15.47 25.15
CA GLY A 228 -31.52 -16.14 24.07
C GLY A 228 -31.85 -15.33 22.81
N PHE A 229 -31.34 -14.10 22.66
CA PHE A 229 -31.63 -13.26 21.49
C PHE A 229 -31.06 -13.82 20.18
N TYR A 230 -29.80 -14.30 20.20
CA TYR A 230 -29.12 -14.85 19.03
C TYR A 230 -29.89 -16.00 18.38
N THR A 231 -30.17 -17.06 19.16
CA THR A 231 -30.82 -18.28 18.67
C THR A 231 -32.21 -17.99 18.13
N THR A 232 -33.01 -17.21 18.88
CA THR A 232 -34.36 -16.81 18.46
C THR A 232 -34.35 -16.03 17.14
N THR A 233 -33.40 -15.11 16.97
CA THR A 233 -33.27 -14.26 15.77
C THR A 233 -32.76 -15.06 14.58
N LEU A 234 -31.76 -15.93 14.78
CA LEU A 234 -31.28 -16.83 13.74
C LEU A 234 -32.39 -17.78 13.27
N THR A 235 -33.15 -18.38 14.19
CA THR A 235 -34.30 -19.22 13.84
C THR A 235 -35.38 -18.43 13.10
N ARG A 236 -35.56 -17.14 13.39
CA ARG A 236 -36.44 -16.25 12.60
C ARG A 236 -35.89 -16.04 11.18
N LEU A 237 -34.58 -15.83 11.01
CA LEU A 237 -33.95 -15.70 9.69
C LEU A 237 -34.04 -17.00 8.88
N VAL A 238 -33.80 -18.16 9.49
CA VAL A 238 -33.97 -19.46 8.82
C VAL A 238 -35.42 -19.67 8.41
N ARG A 239 -36.39 -19.39 9.30
CA ARG A 239 -37.82 -19.43 8.94
C ARG A 239 -38.16 -18.47 7.80
N HIS A 240 -37.57 -17.28 7.80
CA HIS A 240 -37.74 -16.31 6.72
C HIS A 240 -37.23 -16.86 5.38
N MET A 241 -36.02 -17.44 5.34
CA MET A 241 -35.48 -18.09 4.14
C MET A 241 -36.39 -19.23 3.65
N ILE A 242 -36.85 -20.10 4.56
CA ILE A 242 -37.77 -21.20 4.23
C ILE A 242 -39.07 -20.67 3.62
N ARG A 243 -39.68 -19.64 4.24
CA ARG A 243 -40.91 -19.01 3.75
C ARG A 243 -40.71 -18.41 2.36
N ARG A 244 -39.60 -17.69 2.14
CA ARG A 244 -39.25 -17.09 0.84
C ARG A 244 -39.04 -18.17 -0.23
N ARG A 245 -38.43 -19.30 0.12
CA ARG A 245 -38.24 -20.43 -0.79
C ARG A 245 -39.57 -21.05 -1.20
N GLN A 246 -40.50 -21.24 -0.26
CA GLN A 246 -41.84 -21.74 -0.57
C GLN A 246 -42.60 -20.78 -1.49
N GLN A 247 -42.50 -19.48 -1.26
CA GLN A 247 -43.08 -18.47 -2.17
C GLN A 247 -42.45 -18.55 -3.56
N ARG A 248 -41.12 -18.69 -3.67
CA ARG A 248 -40.43 -18.88 -4.95
C ARG A 248 -40.91 -20.13 -5.69
N LEU A 249 -41.07 -21.25 -5.00
CA LEU A 249 -41.58 -22.49 -5.62
C LEU A 249 -42.97 -22.27 -6.22
N ARG A 250 -43.89 -21.65 -5.48
CA ARG A 250 -45.24 -21.32 -5.98
C ARG A 250 -45.20 -20.43 -7.23
N VAL A 251 -44.26 -19.47 -7.29
CA VAL A 251 -44.08 -18.63 -8.49
C VAL A 251 -43.52 -19.45 -9.66
N VAL A 252 -42.56 -20.34 -9.39
CA VAL A 252 -41.98 -21.23 -10.42
C VAL A 252 -43.06 -22.14 -11.01
N ASP A 253 -43.90 -22.74 -10.17
CA ASP A 253 -45.00 -23.60 -10.59
C ASP A 253 -45.99 -22.81 -11.46
N ALA A 254 -46.43 -21.63 -11.00
CA ALA A 254 -47.31 -20.75 -11.77
C ALA A 254 -46.67 -20.27 -13.10
N VAL A 255 -45.34 -20.08 -13.15
CA VAL A 255 -44.64 -19.77 -14.41
C VAL A 255 -44.63 -20.97 -15.35
N SER A 256 -44.43 -22.18 -14.83
CA SER A 256 -44.45 -23.42 -15.61
C SER A 256 -45.81 -23.62 -16.28
N ASP A 257 -46.89 -23.57 -15.50
CA ASP A 257 -48.27 -23.72 -15.96
C ASP A 257 -48.66 -22.70 -17.03
N ARG A 258 -48.03 -21.52 -16.99
CA ARG A 258 -48.28 -20.43 -17.94
C ARG A 258 -47.40 -20.55 -19.19
N CYS A 259 -46.20 -21.10 -19.07
CA CYS A 259 -45.32 -21.38 -20.21
C CYS A 259 -45.83 -22.55 -21.06
N GLU A 260 -46.57 -23.50 -20.48
CA GLU A 260 -47.28 -24.54 -21.23
C GLU A 260 -48.41 -23.96 -22.09
N ARG A 261 -49.11 -22.95 -21.56
CA ARG A 261 -50.18 -22.24 -22.28
C ARG A 261 -49.68 -21.24 -23.32
N PHE A 262 -48.47 -20.70 -23.15
CA PHE A 262 -47.86 -19.70 -24.03
C PHE A 262 -46.41 -20.10 -24.39
N PRO A 263 -46.18 -20.83 -25.49
CA PRO A 263 -44.86 -21.30 -25.87
C PRO A 263 -43.91 -20.14 -26.20
N PRO A 264 -42.58 -20.34 -26.03
CA PRO A 264 -41.59 -19.28 -26.25
C PRO A 264 -41.56 -18.82 -27.71
N SER A 265 -41.70 -17.51 -27.94
CA SER A 265 -41.33 -16.89 -29.23
C SER A 265 -39.81 -16.72 -29.33
N GLN A 266 -39.25 -16.66 -30.55
CA GLN A 266 -37.85 -16.31 -30.72
C GLN A 266 -37.60 -14.87 -30.24
N ALA A 267 -36.53 -14.66 -29.49
CA ALA A 267 -36.14 -13.33 -29.01
C ALA A 267 -35.78 -12.42 -30.20
N THR A 268 -36.52 -11.32 -30.35
CA THR A 268 -36.27 -10.32 -31.40
C THR A 268 -34.97 -9.55 -31.12
N LEU A 269 -34.42 -8.86 -32.13
CA LEU A 269 -33.26 -7.99 -31.92
C LEU A 269 -33.53 -6.92 -30.85
N ARG A 270 -34.75 -6.37 -30.84
CA ARG A 270 -35.21 -5.42 -29.81
C ARG A 270 -35.17 -6.03 -28.41
N ASP A 271 -35.66 -7.26 -28.24
CA ASP A 271 -35.63 -7.96 -26.94
C ASP A 271 -34.19 -8.18 -26.47
N ARG A 272 -33.29 -8.52 -27.39
CA ARG A 272 -31.87 -8.69 -27.10
C ARG A 272 -31.22 -7.39 -26.66
N LEU A 273 -31.36 -6.32 -27.44
CA LEU A 273 -30.80 -5.00 -27.12
C LEU A 273 -31.38 -4.47 -25.80
N THR A 274 -32.68 -4.61 -25.59
CA THR A 274 -33.36 -4.17 -24.36
C THR A 274 -32.92 -4.98 -23.15
N GLY A 275 -32.78 -6.30 -23.28
CA GLY A 275 -32.27 -7.19 -22.23
C GLY A 275 -30.81 -6.92 -21.87
N LEU A 276 -29.96 -6.66 -22.87
CA LEU A 276 -28.56 -6.23 -22.66
C LEU A 276 -28.51 -4.90 -21.92
N TRP A 277 -29.27 -3.90 -22.38
CA TRP A 277 -29.33 -2.56 -21.78
C TRP A 277 -29.81 -2.58 -20.33
N LYS A 278 -30.91 -3.28 -20.05
CA LYS A 278 -31.42 -3.47 -18.69
C LYS A 278 -30.42 -4.23 -17.81
N GLY A 279 -29.73 -5.23 -18.37
CA GLY A 279 -28.67 -5.95 -17.67
C GLY A 279 -27.50 -5.06 -17.28
N PHE A 280 -27.07 -4.19 -18.18
CA PHE A 280 -26.07 -3.17 -17.91
C PHE A 280 -26.49 -2.24 -16.76
N LEU A 281 -27.75 -1.78 -16.76
CA LEU A 281 -28.28 -0.93 -15.68
C LEU A 281 -28.27 -1.63 -14.31
N ASN A 282 -28.48 -2.96 -14.24
CA ASN A 282 -28.43 -3.69 -12.96
C ASN A 282 -27.03 -3.84 -12.38
N VAL A 283 -26.02 -3.88 -13.23
CA VAL A 283 -24.63 -4.16 -12.84
C VAL A 283 -23.74 -2.94 -13.07
N GLN A 284 -24.36 -1.76 -13.15
CA GLN A 284 -23.74 -0.50 -13.54
C GLN A 284 -22.48 -0.18 -12.72
N ILE A 285 -22.49 -0.51 -11.42
CA ILE A 285 -21.32 -0.32 -10.55
C ILE A 285 -20.12 -1.19 -10.97
N ILE A 286 -20.37 -2.43 -11.44
CA ILE A 286 -19.32 -3.33 -11.93
C ILE A 286 -18.79 -2.84 -13.27
N VAL A 287 -19.67 -2.32 -14.13
CA VAL A 287 -19.25 -1.68 -15.38
C VAL A 287 -18.35 -0.47 -15.06
N TYR A 288 -18.71 0.36 -14.08
CA TYR A 288 -17.87 1.48 -13.67
C TYR A 288 -16.52 1.04 -13.13
N LEU A 289 -16.45 -0.06 -12.38
CA LEU A 289 -15.19 -0.64 -11.93
C LEU A 289 -14.36 -1.24 -13.08
N LEU A 290 -15.01 -1.82 -14.10
CA LEU A 290 -14.33 -2.27 -15.32
C LEU A 290 -13.77 -1.08 -16.10
N ALA A 291 -14.53 0.01 -16.26
CA ALA A 291 -14.06 1.24 -16.88
C ALA A 291 -12.90 1.86 -16.09
N ALA A 292 -12.99 1.87 -14.75
CA ALA A 292 -11.90 2.30 -13.88
C ALA A 292 -10.65 1.43 -14.07
N SER A 293 -10.80 0.10 -14.21
CA SER A 293 -9.66 -0.79 -14.49
C SER A 293 -9.00 -0.48 -15.83
N ALA A 294 -9.78 -0.13 -16.86
CA ALA A 294 -9.26 0.30 -18.16
C ALA A 294 -8.49 1.63 -18.05
N LEU A 295 -8.99 2.59 -17.28
CA LEU A 295 -8.30 3.87 -17.03
C LEU A 295 -6.99 3.65 -16.29
N VAL A 296 -6.99 2.78 -15.27
CA VAL A 296 -5.78 2.40 -14.55
C VAL A 296 -4.76 1.88 -15.55
N PHE A 297 -5.09 0.88 -16.38
CA PHE A 297 -4.13 0.32 -17.33
C PHE A 297 -3.53 1.30 -18.36
N GLN A 298 -4.12 2.50 -18.52
CA GLN A 298 -3.63 3.56 -19.41
C GLN A 298 -2.73 4.60 -18.72
N LEU A 299 -2.43 4.47 -17.42
CA LEU A 299 -1.48 5.38 -16.76
C LEU A 299 -0.05 5.11 -17.27
N GLY A 300 0.75 6.16 -17.53
CA GLY A 300 2.09 6.02 -18.13
C GLY A 300 3.11 5.19 -17.32
N GLN A 301 2.84 4.89 -16.05
CA GLN A 301 3.65 3.92 -15.29
C GLN A 301 3.44 2.47 -15.74
N PHE A 302 2.30 2.17 -16.33
CA PHE A 302 2.01 0.87 -16.91
C PHE A 302 2.72 0.67 -18.23
N ASP A 303 2.99 1.72 -18.99
CA ASP A 303 3.79 1.64 -20.21
C ASP A 303 5.22 1.18 -19.90
N GLU A 304 5.80 1.64 -18.79
CA GLU A 304 7.14 1.25 -18.31
C GLU A 304 7.20 -0.21 -17.84
N ILE A 305 6.16 -0.70 -17.15
CA ILE A 305 6.12 -2.11 -16.73
C ILE A 305 5.89 -3.01 -17.95
N PHE A 306 5.07 -2.57 -18.91
CA PHE A 306 4.90 -3.26 -20.19
C PHE A 306 6.21 -3.28 -21.01
N TYR A 307 6.92 -2.15 -21.04
CA TYR A 307 8.25 -2.07 -21.63
C TYR A 307 9.23 -3.04 -20.97
N LEU A 308 9.21 -3.18 -19.64
CA LEU A 308 10.02 -4.15 -18.91
C LEU A 308 9.68 -5.60 -19.27
N LEU A 309 8.39 -5.94 -19.33
CA LEU A 309 7.90 -7.26 -19.78
C LEU A 309 8.46 -7.66 -21.14
N LEU A 310 8.67 -6.69 -22.03
CA LEU A 310 9.22 -6.92 -23.36
C LEU A 310 10.76 -6.94 -23.37
N THR A 311 11.44 -6.20 -22.50
CA THR A 311 12.88 -5.92 -22.62
C THR A 311 13.78 -6.65 -21.62
N GLN A 312 13.32 -7.03 -20.43
CA GLN A 312 14.18 -7.66 -19.42
C GLN A 312 14.09 -9.20 -19.38
N LYS A 313 15.14 -9.87 -18.86
CA LYS A 313 15.23 -11.34 -18.79
C LYS A 313 14.68 -11.92 -17.47
N GLN A 314 14.90 -11.23 -16.35
CA GLN A 314 14.49 -11.69 -15.03
C GLN A 314 13.10 -11.17 -14.69
N GLY A 315 12.23 -12.03 -14.16
CA GLY A 315 10.91 -11.64 -13.65
C GLY A 315 9.74 -11.71 -14.63
N ILE A 316 9.93 -11.95 -15.94
CA ILE A 316 8.82 -12.10 -16.90
C ILE A 316 7.83 -13.19 -16.45
N GLY A 317 8.34 -14.36 -16.05
CA GLY A 317 7.49 -15.46 -15.57
C GLY A 317 6.67 -15.05 -14.34
N THR A 318 7.28 -14.32 -13.41
CA THR A 318 6.62 -13.82 -12.20
C THR A 318 5.59 -12.75 -12.51
N VAL A 319 5.90 -11.80 -13.39
CA VAL A 319 4.98 -10.71 -13.79
C VAL A 319 3.82 -11.28 -14.61
N LEU A 320 4.08 -12.21 -15.54
CA LEU A 320 3.01 -12.87 -16.30
C LEU A 320 2.14 -13.75 -15.43
N PHE A 321 2.74 -14.50 -14.50
CA PHE A 321 1.99 -15.32 -13.55
C PHE A 321 1.12 -14.45 -12.63
N SER A 322 1.69 -13.40 -12.02
CA SER A 322 0.96 -12.50 -11.12
C SER A 322 -0.11 -11.68 -11.85
N THR A 323 0.16 -11.20 -13.06
CA THR A 323 -0.81 -10.48 -13.91
C THR A 323 -1.92 -11.43 -14.37
N GLY A 324 -1.58 -12.63 -14.84
CA GLY A 324 -2.55 -13.64 -15.24
C GLY A 324 -3.43 -14.09 -14.09
N LEU A 325 -2.84 -14.33 -12.91
CA LEU A 325 -3.55 -14.71 -11.69
C LEU A 325 -4.50 -13.60 -11.22
N SER A 326 -4.02 -12.35 -11.16
CA SER A 326 -4.83 -11.21 -10.72
C SER A 326 -5.95 -10.87 -11.70
N LEU A 327 -5.72 -10.98 -13.02
CA LEU A 327 -6.77 -10.83 -14.04
C LEU A 327 -7.81 -11.95 -13.96
N ALA A 328 -7.38 -13.21 -13.73
CA ALA A 328 -8.29 -14.32 -13.54
C ALA A 328 -9.14 -14.14 -12.27
N TRP A 329 -8.53 -13.65 -11.18
CA TRP A 329 -9.24 -13.33 -9.93
C TRP A 329 -10.21 -12.16 -10.11
N TRP A 330 -9.83 -11.13 -10.87
CA TRP A 330 -10.68 -9.99 -11.19
C TRP A 330 -11.88 -10.42 -12.05
N SER A 331 -11.65 -11.24 -13.09
CA SER A 331 -12.71 -11.83 -13.92
C SER A 331 -13.68 -12.68 -13.09
N LEU A 332 -13.17 -13.53 -12.20
CA LEU A 332 -14.00 -14.33 -11.30
C LEU A 332 -14.81 -13.45 -10.35
N THR A 333 -14.23 -12.36 -9.85
CA THR A 333 -14.91 -11.40 -8.98
C THR A 333 -16.00 -10.64 -9.73
N VAL A 334 -15.74 -10.20 -10.96
CA VAL A 334 -16.73 -9.57 -11.85
C VAL A 334 -17.90 -10.51 -12.13
N TYR A 335 -17.62 -11.78 -12.45
CA TYR A 335 -18.65 -12.81 -12.62
C TYR A 335 -19.51 -12.95 -11.34
N ILE A 336 -18.86 -13.07 -10.18
CA ILE A 336 -19.53 -13.26 -8.89
C ILE A 336 -20.37 -12.04 -8.49
N CYS A 337 -19.82 -10.83 -8.60
CA CYS A 337 -20.51 -9.62 -8.21
C CYS A 337 -21.69 -9.32 -9.15
N SER A 338 -21.50 -9.50 -10.46
CA SER A 338 -22.59 -9.38 -11.43
C SER A 338 -23.71 -10.36 -11.13
N LYS A 339 -23.38 -11.60 -10.76
CA LYS A 339 -24.35 -12.61 -10.35
C LYS A 339 -25.08 -12.22 -9.07
N VAL A 340 -24.39 -11.69 -8.06
CA VAL A 340 -25.00 -11.21 -6.80
C VAL A 340 -25.93 -10.02 -7.05
N MET A 341 -25.55 -9.10 -7.95
CA MET A 341 -26.37 -7.95 -8.34
C MET A 341 -27.68 -8.35 -9.00
N LEU A 342 -27.67 -9.40 -9.83
CA LEU A 342 -28.84 -9.90 -10.54
C LEU A 342 -29.84 -10.69 -9.68
N TYR A 343 -29.61 -10.94 -8.38
CA TYR A 343 -30.60 -11.63 -7.53
C TYR A 343 -31.66 -10.71 -6.92
N ILE A 344 -31.43 -9.39 -6.91
CA ILE A 344 -32.34 -8.41 -6.31
C ILE A 344 -33.14 -7.70 -7.39
N GLN A 345 -34.41 -7.42 -7.09
CA GLN A 345 -35.36 -6.91 -8.04
C GLN A 345 -34.99 -5.50 -8.59
N PRO A 346 -34.93 -5.33 -9.92
CA PRO A 346 -34.87 -4.01 -10.54
C PRO A 346 -36.26 -3.36 -10.67
N SER A 347 -36.30 -2.03 -10.55
CA SER A 347 -37.54 -1.24 -10.62
C SER A 347 -38.26 -1.32 -11.97
N TYR A 348 -37.53 -1.58 -13.06
CA TYR A 348 -38.06 -1.49 -14.44
C TYR A 348 -38.81 -2.73 -14.94
N TYR A 349 -38.80 -3.86 -14.22
CA TYR A 349 -39.68 -5.02 -14.51
C TYR A 349 -41.01 -4.97 -13.73
N GLY A 350 -41.21 -3.94 -12.90
CA GLY A 350 -42.37 -3.78 -12.01
C GLY A 350 -42.29 -4.69 -10.78
N ALA A 351 -42.81 -4.25 -9.62
CA ALA A 351 -42.69 -4.94 -8.34
C ALA A 351 -43.22 -6.40 -8.41
N LEU A 352 -42.33 -7.36 -8.14
CA LEU A 352 -42.63 -8.78 -8.13
C LEU A 352 -42.83 -9.15 -6.67
N ASN A 353 -44.08 -9.41 -6.30
CA ASN A 353 -44.42 -9.81 -4.94
C ASN A 353 -44.56 -11.33 -4.89
N PRO A 354 -43.64 -12.08 -4.27
CA PRO A 354 -43.73 -13.54 -4.14
C PRO A 354 -44.96 -14.00 -3.34
N ALA A 355 -45.62 -13.11 -2.61
CA ALA A 355 -46.89 -13.40 -1.95
C ALA A 355 -48.06 -13.54 -2.94
N HIS A 356 -47.93 -13.03 -4.17
CA HIS A 356 -48.93 -13.09 -5.24
C HIS A 356 -48.37 -13.84 -6.46
N PRO A 357 -48.29 -15.18 -6.41
CA PRO A 357 -47.52 -15.99 -7.36
C PRO A 357 -47.99 -15.86 -8.80
N GLU A 358 -49.31 -15.77 -9.03
CA GLU A 358 -49.90 -15.59 -10.36
C GLU A 358 -49.47 -14.27 -11.00
N ALA A 359 -49.57 -13.15 -10.26
CA ALA A 359 -49.17 -11.84 -10.77
C ALA A 359 -47.67 -11.81 -11.13
N ALA A 360 -46.83 -12.44 -10.30
CA ALA A 360 -45.41 -12.57 -10.55
C ALA A 360 -45.10 -13.44 -11.77
N ALA A 361 -45.81 -14.56 -11.94
CA ALA A 361 -45.69 -15.42 -13.10
C ALA A 361 -46.08 -14.70 -14.39
N ARG A 362 -47.12 -13.86 -14.37
CA ARG A 362 -47.52 -13.05 -15.53
C ARG A 362 -46.41 -12.13 -16.02
N GLN A 363 -45.75 -11.44 -15.10
CA GLN A 363 -44.63 -10.54 -15.40
C GLN A 363 -43.40 -11.30 -15.90
N ILE A 364 -43.03 -12.42 -15.28
CA ILE A 364 -41.88 -13.23 -15.71
C ILE A 364 -42.07 -13.77 -17.14
N VAL A 365 -43.27 -14.27 -17.46
CA VAL A 365 -43.57 -14.75 -18.83
C VAL A 365 -43.55 -13.59 -19.84
N ARG A 366 -44.05 -12.40 -19.47
CA ARG A 366 -44.04 -11.21 -20.33
C ARG A 366 -42.62 -10.80 -20.74
N PHE A 367 -41.66 -10.85 -19.82
CA PHE A 367 -40.27 -10.42 -20.06
C PHE A 367 -39.31 -11.59 -20.29
N ARG A 368 -39.82 -12.80 -20.58
CA ARG A 368 -39.03 -14.04 -20.67
C ARG A 368 -37.83 -13.92 -21.62
N ASN A 369 -38.00 -13.31 -22.78
CA ASN A 369 -36.93 -13.17 -23.79
C ASN A 369 -35.82 -12.21 -23.31
N GLU A 370 -36.18 -11.10 -22.68
CA GLU A 370 -35.19 -10.18 -22.08
C GLU A 370 -34.44 -10.84 -20.92
N LEU A 371 -35.15 -11.58 -20.05
CA LEU A 371 -34.58 -12.29 -18.91
C LEU A 371 -33.64 -13.43 -19.34
N GLN A 372 -33.85 -14.04 -20.51
CA GLN A 372 -32.92 -15.02 -21.07
C GLN A 372 -31.57 -14.40 -21.43
N VAL A 373 -31.59 -13.17 -21.95
CA VAL A 373 -30.38 -12.42 -22.30
C VAL A 373 -29.66 -11.95 -21.04
N LEU A 374 -30.43 -11.48 -20.04
CA LEU A 374 -29.92 -11.04 -18.75
C LEU A 374 -29.08 -12.10 -18.02
N ARG A 375 -29.42 -13.39 -18.20
CA ARG A 375 -28.66 -14.52 -17.62
C ARG A 375 -27.22 -14.62 -18.11
N LEU A 376 -26.95 -14.16 -19.33
CA LEU A 376 -25.61 -14.23 -19.93
C LEU A 376 -24.71 -13.10 -19.44
N MET A 377 -25.26 -12.07 -18.78
CA MET A 377 -24.50 -10.90 -18.32
C MET A 377 -23.28 -11.26 -17.48
N PRO A 378 -23.35 -12.11 -16.42
CA PRO A 378 -22.17 -12.40 -15.62
C PRO A 378 -21.04 -13.04 -16.43
N LEU A 379 -21.37 -13.91 -17.40
CA LEU A 379 -20.38 -14.58 -18.25
C LEU A 379 -19.79 -13.63 -19.29
N ILE A 380 -20.61 -12.76 -19.90
CA ILE A 380 -20.15 -11.73 -20.83
C ILE A 380 -19.19 -10.77 -20.12
N LEU A 381 -19.56 -10.29 -18.94
CA LEU A 381 -18.74 -9.36 -18.15
C LEU A 381 -17.45 -10.01 -17.63
N ALA A 382 -17.46 -11.32 -17.34
CA ALA A 382 -16.26 -12.04 -16.93
C ALA A 382 -15.15 -12.01 -18.00
N GLY A 383 -15.50 -11.94 -19.29
CA GLY A 383 -14.52 -11.84 -20.37
C GLY A 383 -13.87 -10.45 -20.49
N LEU A 384 -14.55 -9.39 -20.02
CA LEU A 384 -14.13 -8.01 -20.25
C LEU A 384 -12.78 -7.64 -19.63
N PRO A 385 -12.40 -8.08 -18.41
CA PRO A 385 -11.06 -7.83 -17.89
C PRO A 385 -9.93 -8.25 -18.83
N PHE A 386 -10.06 -9.41 -19.48
CA PHE A 386 -9.07 -9.89 -20.45
C PHE A 386 -9.13 -9.11 -21.76
N VAL A 387 -10.32 -8.76 -22.25
CA VAL A 387 -10.47 -7.91 -23.44
C VAL A 387 -9.81 -6.55 -23.21
N ILE A 388 -10.06 -5.92 -22.05
CA ILE A 388 -9.45 -4.65 -21.67
C ILE A 388 -7.93 -4.79 -21.61
N ALA A 389 -7.42 -5.83 -20.95
CA ALA A 389 -5.97 -6.07 -20.85
C ALA A 389 -5.33 -6.29 -22.24
N ILE A 390 -5.96 -7.10 -23.10
CA ILE A 390 -5.50 -7.36 -24.47
C ILE A 390 -5.49 -6.08 -25.30
N VAL A 391 -6.58 -5.31 -25.30
CA VAL A 391 -6.67 -4.04 -26.03
C VAL A 391 -5.61 -3.05 -25.53
N THR A 392 -5.35 -3.01 -24.22
CA THR A 392 -4.32 -2.15 -23.65
C THR A 392 -2.93 -2.58 -24.09
N VAL A 393 -2.61 -3.87 -24.04
CA VAL A 393 -1.34 -4.44 -24.55
C VAL A 393 -1.15 -4.12 -26.03
N LEU A 394 -2.19 -4.28 -26.85
CA LEU A 394 -2.16 -3.93 -28.27
C LEU A 394 -1.89 -2.42 -28.47
N ALA A 395 -2.68 -1.56 -27.80
CA ALA A 395 -2.54 -0.11 -27.92
C ALA A 395 -1.15 0.37 -27.50
N ASN A 396 -0.61 -0.14 -26.40
CA ASN A 396 0.71 0.25 -25.89
C ASN A 396 1.84 -0.20 -26.83
N TYR A 397 1.73 -1.40 -27.43
CA TYR A 397 2.71 -1.85 -28.41
C TYR A 397 2.74 -0.94 -29.66
N TYR A 398 1.58 -0.50 -30.14
CA TYR A 398 1.50 0.48 -31.24
C TYR A 398 2.06 1.85 -30.85
N GLN A 399 1.81 2.32 -29.63
CA GLN A 399 2.28 3.63 -29.16
C GLN A 399 3.80 3.68 -28.95
N LEU A 400 4.43 2.56 -28.58
CA LEU A 400 5.88 2.50 -28.34
C LEU A 400 6.73 2.65 -29.61
N HIS A 401 6.11 2.77 -30.80
CA HIS A 401 6.79 2.94 -32.10
C HIS A 401 7.99 1.99 -32.26
N PHE A 402 7.92 0.76 -31.73
CA PHE A 402 9.03 -0.18 -31.80
C PHE A 402 9.49 -0.29 -33.25
N PRO A 403 10.69 0.22 -33.60
CA PRO A 403 11.21 0.00 -34.92
C PRO A 403 11.38 -1.51 -35.02
N TRP A 404 10.87 -2.11 -36.09
CA TRP A 404 11.11 -3.51 -36.42
C TRP A 404 12.62 -3.86 -36.55
N THR A 405 13.49 -2.85 -36.38
CA THR A 405 14.94 -2.84 -36.60
C THR A 405 15.78 -2.57 -35.34
N PHE A 406 15.22 -2.49 -34.12
CA PHE A 406 16.06 -2.45 -32.91
C PHE A 406 16.67 -3.83 -32.62
N GLU A 407 17.90 -4.04 -33.07
CA GLU A 407 18.84 -4.90 -32.32
C GLU A 407 19.26 -4.11 -31.06
N PRO A 408 19.14 -4.73 -29.88
CA PRO A 408 20.16 -5.68 -29.47
C PRO A 408 19.54 -7.02 -29.06
N ILE A 409 20.20 -8.07 -29.51
CA ILE A 409 20.08 -9.45 -29.05
C ILE A 409 19.80 -9.44 -27.54
N SER A 410 18.58 -9.84 -27.14
CA SER A 410 18.35 -10.25 -25.76
C SER A 410 19.33 -11.38 -25.46
N PRO A 411 19.82 -11.58 -24.22
CA PRO A 411 20.78 -12.64 -23.90
C PRO A 411 20.31 -14.07 -24.26
N ASP A 412 19.09 -14.22 -24.78
CA ASP A 412 18.37 -15.44 -25.10
C ASP A 412 18.03 -15.57 -26.60
N GLY A 413 18.34 -14.55 -27.42
CA GLY A 413 18.12 -14.56 -28.88
C GLY A 413 16.69 -14.26 -29.37
N PHE A 414 15.71 -14.00 -28.48
CA PHE A 414 14.33 -13.67 -28.87
C PHE A 414 14.09 -12.15 -28.95
N GLY A 415 13.50 -11.69 -30.06
CA GLY A 415 13.14 -10.29 -30.27
C GLY A 415 11.89 -9.83 -29.49
N PRO A 416 11.72 -8.51 -29.24
CA PRO A 416 10.56 -7.95 -28.51
C PRO A 416 9.20 -8.35 -29.10
N ALA A 417 9.11 -8.54 -30.42
CA ALA A 417 7.89 -8.98 -31.09
C ALA A 417 7.44 -10.39 -30.68
N VAL A 418 8.38 -11.34 -30.54
CA VAL A 418 8.05 -12.72 -30.11
C VAL A 418 7.51 -12.72 -28.68
N ARG A 419 8.11 -11.91 -27.80
CA ARG A 419 7.64 -11.74 -26.42
C ARG A 419 6.26 -11.09 -26.38
N PHE A 420 6.01 -10.08 -27.20
CA PHE A 420 4.69 -9.48 -27.32
C PHE A 420 3.61 -10.51 -27.69
N TYR A 421 3.85 -11.32 -28.73
CA TYR A 421 2.90 -12.36 -29.14
C TYR A 421 2.74 -13.47 -28.09
N SER A 422 3.79 -13.81 -27.35
CA SER A 422 3.69 -14.82 -26.27
C SER A 422 2.85 -14.31 -25.09
N VAL A 423 2.98 -13.04 -24.71
CA VAL A 423 2.13 -12.39 -23.70
C VAL A 423 0.68 -12.40 -24.14
N LEU A 424 0.41 -11.98 -25.39
CA LEU A 424 -0.93 -11.97 -25.96
C LEU A 424 -1.57 -13.37 -25.98
N LEU A 425 -0.84 -14.37 -26.48
CA LEU A 425 -1.30 -15.76 -26.52
C LEU A 425 -1.59 -16.29 -25.11
N THR A 426 -0.72 -15.98 -24.14
CA THR A 426 -0.91 -16.39 -22.74
C THR A 426 -2.19 -15.79 -22.15
N LEU A 427 -2.44 -14.49 -22.37
CA LEU A 427 -3.67 -13.84 -21.92
C LEU A 427 -4.92 -14.47 -22.55
N VAL A 428 -4.88 -14.78 -23.85
CA VAL A 428 -5.98 -15.43 -24.57
C VAL A 428 -6.22 -16.84 -24.02
N LEU A 429 -5.17 -17.65 -23.83
CA LEU A 429 -5.29 -19.01 -23.29
C LEU A 429 -5.87 -19.02 -21.88
N ILE A 430 -5.44 -18.10 -21.00
CA ILE A 430 -5.99 -17.94 -19.67
C ILE A 430 -7.47 -17.53 -19.75
N ALA A 431 -7.81 -16.55 -20.60
CA ALA A 431 -9.19 -16.09 -20.78
C ALA A 431 -10.12 -17.22 -21.25
N VAL A 432 -9.71 -17.96 -22.29
CA VAL A 432 -10.47 -19.08 -22.84
C VAL A 432 -10.62 -20.19 -21.80
N GLY A 433 -9.53 -20.58 -21.12
CA GLY A 433 -9.55 -21.59 -20.07
C GLY A 433 -10.47 -21.22 -18.91
N LEU A 434 -10.42 -19.96 -18.46
CA LEU A 434 -11.27 -19.45 -17.39
C LEU A 434 -12.74 -19.40 -17.81
N LEU A 435 -13.07 -18.87 -18.99
CA LEU A 435 -14.44 -18.82 -19.49
C LEU A 435 -15.02 -20.22 -19.70
N TRP A 436 -14.22 -21.17 -20.18
CA TRP A 436 -14.59 -22.58 -20.29
C TRP A 436 -14.89 -23.19 -18.92
N LEU A 437 -14.04 -22.92 -17.93
CA LEU A 437 -14.23 -23.37 -16.54
C LEU A 437 -15.49 -22.76 -15.93
N LEU A 438 -15.66 -21.44 -16.04
CA LEU A 438 -16.84 -20.70 -15.55
C LEU A 438 -18.11 -21.25 -16.19
N ARG A 439 -18.12 -21.48 -17.51
CA ARG A 439 -19.28 -22.06 -18.20
C ARG A 439 -19.65 -23.47 -17.71
N ARG A 440 -18.66 -24.28 -17.30
CA ARG A 440 -18.89 -25.62 -16.75
C ARG A 440 -19.47 -25.60 -15.33
N PHE A 441 -19.07 -24.62 -14.52
CA PHE A 441 -19.53 -24.46 -13.15
C PHE A 441 -20.69 -23.47 -13.00
N ASP A 442 -21.05 -22.74 -14.07
CA ASP A 442 -22.17 -21.82 -14.09
C ASP A 442 -23.48 -22.60 -13.95
N ARG A 443 -24.01 -22.56 -12.73
CA ARG A 443 -25.39 -22.95 -12.49
C ARG A 443 -26.25 -21.88 -13.16
N ARG A 444 -26.73 -22.14 -14.38
CA ARG A 444 -27.60 -21.23 -15.16
C ARG A 444 -28.63 -20.62 -14.21
N LEU A 445 -28.54 -19.31 -13.97
CA LEU A 445 -29.58 -18.58 -13.25
C LEU A 445 -30.92 -18.89 -13.93
N GLN A 446 -31.88 -19.45 -13.20
CA GLN A 446 -33.24 -19.57 -13.74
C GLN A 446 -33.83 -18.15 -13.82
N TYR A 447 -34.73 -17.86 -14.75
CA TYR A 447 -35.30 -16.50 -14.91
C TYR A 447 -36.17 -16.17 -13.70
N THR A 448 -36.62 -17.22 -13.00
CA THR A 448 -37.26 -17.20 -11.70
C THR A 448 -36.31 -16.87 -10.55
N ASP A 449 -34.98 -16.83 -10.76
CA ASP A 449 -34.02 -16.44 -9.72
C ASP A 449 -33.64 -14.97 -9.78
N ILE A 450 -33.80 -14.34 -10.94
CA ILE A 450 -33.17 -13.07 -11.30
C ILE A 450 -33.97 -11.85 -10.81
N VAL A 451 -35.23 -12.03 -10.35
CA VAL A 451 -36.12 -10.87 -10.17
C VAL A 451 -37.14 -10.99 -9.03
N LEU A 452 -37.11 -12.03 -8.20
CA LEU A 452 -38.26 -12.30 -7.33
C LEU A 452 -38.35 -11.45 -6.05
N PHE A 453 -37.34 -10.65 -5.69
CA PHE A 453 -37.23 -10.23 -4.30
C PHE A 453 -37.06 -8.73 -4.14
N GLY A 454 -38.13 -8.09 -3.68
CA GLY A 454 -38.06 -6.78 -3.03
C GLY A 454 -37.32 -6.89 -1.70
N SER A 455 -36.43 -5.93 -1.46
CA SER A 455 -35.72 -5.76 -0.19
C SER A 455 -36.68 -5.53 0.97
N GLU A 456 -36.37 -6.16 2.10
CA GLU A 456 -37.07 -5.92 3.36
C GLU A 456 -36.18 -5.19 4.37
N SER A 457 -34.95 -5.67 4.53
CA SER A 457 -33.99 -5.14 5.50
C SER A 457 -32.60 -5.72 5.20
N PRO A 458 -31.51 -4.97 5.45
CA PRO A 458 -30.15 -5.41 5.17
C PRO A 458 -29.84 -6.84 5.66
N VAL A 459 -30.27 -7.17 6.88
CA VAL A 459 -30.00 -8.48 7.49
C VAL A 459 -30.77 -9.62 6.81
N ARG A 460 -32.05 -9.41 6.47
CA ARG A 460 -32.85 -10.42 5.76
C ARG A 460 -32.38 -10.59 4.32
N ASP A 461 -32.01 -9.49 3.67
CA ASP A 461 -31.55 -9.49 2.28
C ASP A 461 -30.19 -10.19 2.16
N TYR A 462 -29.28 -9.95 3.11
CA TYR A 462 -28.03 -10.71 3.17
C TYR A 462 -28.26 -12.21 3.45
N ALA A 463 -29.12 -12.56 4.42
CA ALA A 463 -29.42 -13.95 4.72
C ALA A 463 -29.98 -14.67 3.48
N MET A 464 -30.76 -13.95 2.70
CA MET A 464 -31.29 -14.42 1.44
C MET A 464 -30.22 -14.61 0.36
N LEU A 465 -29.27 -13.69 0.21
CA LEU A 465 -28.13 -13.85 -0.70
C LEU A 465 -27.29 -15.08 -0.35
N VAL A 466 -27.12 -15.37 0.94
CA VAL A 466 -26.47 -16.61 1.42
C VAL A 466 -27.26 -17.86 1.02
N ASP A 467 -28.59 -17.81 0.93
CA ASP A 467 -29.40 -18.94 0.45
C ASP A 467 -29.30 -19.14 -1.06
N LEU A 468 -29.35 -18.05 -1.83
CA LEU A 468 -29.36 -18.11 -3.29
C LEU A 468 -27.98 -18.39 -3.89
N ALA A 469 -26.93 -17.76 -3.34
CA ALA A 469 -25.60 -17.74 -3.92
C ALA A 469 -24.48 -18.00 -2.89
N PRO A 470 -24.57 -19.04 -2.05
CA PRO A 470 -23.66 -19.19 -0.91
C PRO A 470 -22.18 -19.28 -1.31
N ARG A 471 -21.87 -19.93 -2.44
CA ARG A 471 -20.49 -20.04 -2.95
C ARG A 471 -19.91 -18.68 -3.37
N SER A 472 -20.74 -17.84 -3.99
CA SER A 472 -20.37 -16.49 -4.42
C SER A 472 -20.10 -15.58 -3.23
N ILE A 473 -20.94 -15.65 -2.19
CA ILE A 473 -20.73 -14.86 -0.96
C ILE A 473 -19.48 -15.34 -0.21
N LEU A 474 -19.28 -16.65 -0.05
CA LEU A 474 -18.07 -17.20 0.59
C LEU A 474 -16.80 -16.80 -0.16
N PHE A 475 -16.79 -16.90 -1.49
CA PHE A 475 -15.63 -16.51 -2.28
C PHE A 475 -15.29 -15.02 -2.12
N GLY A 476 -16.29 -14.15 -2.23
CA GLY A 476 -16.07 -12.70 -2.12
C GLY A 476 -15.59 -12.29 -0.72
N GLN A 477 -16.16 -12.89 0.32
CA GLN A 477 -15.70 -12.67 1.70
C GLN A 477 -14.29 -13.21 1.90
N GLY A 478 -14.02 -14.41 1.41
CA GLY A 478 -12.69 -15.01 1.49
C GLY A 478 -11.64 -14.19 0.76
N THR A 479 -12.02 -13.55 -0.34
CA THR A 479 -11.16 -12.62 -1.09
C THR A 479 -10.87 -11.38 -0.25
N VAL A 480 -11.90 -10.67 0.25
CA VAL A 480 -11.69 -9.46 1.08
C VAL A 480 -10.81 -9.77 2.28
N VAL A 481 -11.12 -10.83 3.03
CA VAL A 481 -10.39 -11.18 4.25
C VAL A 481 -8.97 -11.62 3.93
N GLY A 482 -8.78 -12.47 2.91
CA GLY A 482 -7.46 -12.94 2.49
C GLY A 482 -6.56 -11.76 2.09
N LEU A 483 -7.09 -10.79 1.34
CA LEU A 483 -6.36 -9.59 0.97
C LEU A 483 -5.98 -8.74 2.17
N LEU A 484 -6.89 -8.54 3.13
CA LEU A 484 -6.60 -7.81 4.36
C LEU A 484 -5.52 -8.52 5.21
N MET A 485 -5.59 -9.85 5.33
CA MET A 485 -4.58 -10.63 6.05
C MET A 485 -3.19 -10.57 5.42
N VAL A 486 -3.14 -10.41 4.10
CA VAL A 486 -1.89 -10.33 3.35
C VAL A 486 -1.31 -8.91 3.36
N PHE A 487 -2.14 -7.89 3.17
CA PHE A 487 -1.68 -6.50 2.96
C PHE A 487 -1.77 -5.59 4.20
N LEU A 488 -2.42 -6.00 5.30
CA LEU A 488 -2.34 -5.25 6.57
C LEU A 488 -0.99 -5.45 7.28
N PRO A 489 -0.43 -6.68 7.41
CA PRO A 489 0.87 -6.87 8.05
C PRO A 489 2.02 -6.32 7.20
N SER A 490 3.18 -6.07 7.83
CA SER A 490 4.39 -5.58 7.14
C SER A 490 4.92 -6.54 6.07
N ALA A 491 4.59 -7.83 6.15
CA ALA A 491 4.91 -8.82 5.12
C ALA A 491 4.28 -8.48 3.74
N GLY A 492 3.18 -7.74 3.73
CA GLY A 492 2.52 -7.29 2.50
C GLY A 492 3.37 -6.36 1.64
N LEU A 493 4.35 -5.66 2.22
CA LEU A 493 5.29 -4.81 1.49
C LEU A 493 6.11 -5.62 0.49
N ALA A 494 6.76 -6.70 0.96
CA ALA A 494 7.59 -7.55 0.12
C ALA A 494 6.77 -8.27 -0.95
N LEU A 495 5.55 -8.70 -0.60
CA LEU A 495 4.64 -9.27 -1.58
C LEU A 495 4.25 -8.26 -2.65
N ALA A 496 3.92 -7.02 -2.28
CA ALA A 496 3.58 -5.96 -3.22
C ALA A 496 4.70 -5.70 -4.24
N GLN A 497 5.95 -5.65 -3.78
CA GLN A 497 7.13 -5.55 -4.67
C GLN A 497 7.31 -6.78 -5.56
N GLY A 498 7.00 -7.98 -5.05
CA GLY A 498 7.14 -9.22 -5.81
C GLY A 498 6.08 -9.45 -6.89
N ILE A 499 4.84 -9.02 -6.65
CA ILE A 499 3.71 -9.18 -7.60
C ILE A 499 3.51 -7.97 -8.52
N GLY A 500 4.06 -6.81 -8.14
CA GLY A 500 4.00 -5.57 -8.90
C GLY A 500 2.65 -4.84 -8.84
N LEU A 501 2.65 -3.62 -9.39
CA LEU A 501 1.57 -2.64 -9.26
C LEU A 501 0.23 -3.13 -9.83
N TYR A 502 0.26 -3.80 -10.99
CA TYR A 502 -0.95 -4.32 -11.64
C TYR A 502 -1.71 -5.29 -10.75
N ALA A 503 -1.00 -6.27 -10.19
CA ALA A 503 -1.60 -7.29 -9.37
C ALA A 503 -2.16 -6.68 -8.09
N VAL A 504 -1.43 -5.75 -7.46
CA VAL A 504 -1.90 -5.00 -6.27
C VAL A 504 -3.23 -4.28 -6.55
N VAL A 505 -3.31 -3.49 -7.63
CA VAL A 505 -4.53 -2.73 -7.94
C VAL A 505 -5.68 -3.64 -8.31
N LEU A 506 -5.44 -4.70 -9.10
CA LEU A 506 -6.47 -5.68 -9.46
C LEU A 506 -6.99 -6.44 -8.24
N PHE A 507 -6.12 -6.85 -7.33
CA PHE A 507 -6.53 -7.48 -6.09
C PHE A 507 -7.35 -6.52 -5.22
N TRP A 508 -6.94 -5.26 -5.09
CA TRP A 508 -7.76 -4.27 -4.40
C TRP A 508 -9.13 -4.10 -5.06
N LEU A 509 -9.20 -4.01 -6.39
CA LEU A 509 -10.46 -3.96 -7.14
C LEU A 509 -11.34 -5.18 -6.84
N CYS A 510 -10.76 -6.37 -6.68
CA CYS A 510 -11.52 -7.57 -6.30
C CYS A 510 -12.20 -7.40 -4.93
N GLY A 511 -11.43 -6.99 -3.92
CA GLY A 511 -11.96 -6.76 -2.57
C GLY A 511 -13.00 -5.62 -2.55
N PHE A 512 -12.68 -4.51 -3.20
CA PHE A 512 -13.54 -3.34 -3.29
C PHE A 512 -14.84 -3.62 -4.05
N ALA A 513 -14.78 -4.30 -5.20
CA ALA A 513 -15.96 -4.67 -5.99
C ALA A 513 -16.93 -5.53 -5.20
N PHE A 514 -16.43 -6.50 -4.44
CA PHE A 514 -17.30 -7.32 -3.62
C PHE A 514 -17.91 -6.51 -2.47
N LEU A 515 -17.10 -5.72 -1.75
CA LEU A 515 -17.58 -4.88 -0.65
C LEU A 515 -18.67 -3.91 -1.13
N ILE A 516 -18.42 -3.17 -2.21
CA ILE A 516 -19.38 -2.21 -2.75
C ILE A 516 -20.62 -2.90 -3.32
N THR A 517 -20.49 -4.10 -3.89
CA THR A 517 -21.65 -4.90 -4.33
C THR A 517 -22.56 -5.23 -3.15
N ILE A 518 -22.01 -5.68 -2.03
CA ILE A 518 -22.80 -5.95 -0.83
C ILE A 518 -23.40 -4.65 -0.29
N LEU A 519 -22.62 -3.58 -0.13
CA LEU A 519 -23.13 -2.31 0.39
C LEU A 519 -24.21 -1.69 -0.49
N TYR A 520 -24.06 -1.75 -1.81
CA TYR A 520 -25.05 -1.31 -2.78
C TYR A 520 -26.35 -2.10 -2.63
N GLN A 521 -26.27 -3.42 -2.47
CA GLN A 521 -27.46 -4.26 -2.25
C GLN A 521 -28.16 -4.00 -0.92
N LEU A 522 -27.41 -3.59 0.11
CA LEU A 522 -27.97 -3.22 1.41
C LEU A 522 -28.48 -1.77 1.46
N ASN A 523 -28.19 -0.96 0.44
CA ASN A 523 -28.52 0.46 0.38
C ASN A 523 -29.88 0.69 -0.29
N GLN A 524 -30.84 1.20 0.48
CA GLN A 524 -32.18 1.55 -0.01
C GLN A 524 -32.57 2.94 0.45
N LEU A 525 -32.58 3.93 -0.46
CA LEU A 525 -32.99 5.29 -0.11
C LEU A 525 -34.52 5.43 -0.08
N PRO A 526 -35.11 6.09 0.94
CA PRO A 526 -34.48 6.68 2.13
C PRO A 526 -34.37 5.73 3.34
N ARG A 527 -34.86 4.49 3.25
CA ARG A 527 -35.06 3.58 4.40
C ARG A 527 -33.78 3.16 5.12
N TYR A 528 -32.75 2.76 4.36
CA TYR A 528 -31.47 2.27 4.86
C TYR A 528 -30.34 2.84 3.97
N PRO A 529 -29.93 4.10 4.19
CA PRO A 529 -28.95 4.80 3.35
C PRO A 529 -27.50 4.41 3.69
N VAL A 530 -27.19 3.11 3.69
CA VAL A 530 -25.91 2.55 4.16
C VAL A 530 -24.70 3.21 3.50
N LEU A 531 -24.76 3.50 2.20
CA LEU A 531 -23.66 4.17 1.48
C LEU A 531 -23.47 5.63 1.91
N VAL A 532 -24.57 6.35 2.15
CA VAL A 532 -24.53 7.74 2.65
C VAL A 532 -23.96 7.76 4.06
N VAL A 533 -24.41 6.83 4.92
CA VAL A 533 -23.88 6.70 6.29
C VAL A 533 -22.40 6.37 6.26
N ALA A 534 -21.95 5.42 5.43
CA ALA A 534 -20.54 5.09 5.29
C ALA A 534 -19.70 6.30 4.83
N GLY A 535 -20.19 7.07 3.85
CA GLY A 535 -19.54 8.30 3.40
C GLY A 535 -19.47 9.37 4.51
N LEU A 536 -20.56 9.59 5.24
CA LEU A 536 -20.60 10.49 6.39
C LEU A 536 -19.66 10.04 7.50
N LEU A 537 -19.57 8.74 7.78
CA LEU A 537 -18.63 8.21 8.77
C LEU A 537 -17.18 8.49 8.38
N VAL A 538 -16.80 8.30 7.11
CA VAL A 538 -15.45 8.66 6.64
C VAL A 538 -15.17 10.15 6.83
N LEU A 539 -16.15 11.02 6.53
CA LEU A 539 -16.02 12.48 6.73
C LEU A 539 -15.92 12.87 8.20
N ILE A 540 -16.71 12.25 9.08
CA ILE A 540 -16.67 12.51 10.53
C ILE A 540 -15.35 11.99 11.11
N PHE A 541 -14.96 10.77 10.73
CA PHE A 541 -13.75 10.13 11.23
C PHE A 541 -12.50 10.85 10.76
N SER A 542 -12.45 11.42 9.55
CA SER A 542 -11.28 12.16 9.05
C SER A 542 -10.85 13.30 9.99
N ARG A 543 -11.77 13.85 10.79
CA ARG A 543 -11.46 14.90 11.77
C ARG A 543 -10.64 14.42 12.96
N CYS A 544 -10.82 13.16 13.36
CA CYS A 544 -10.21 12.56 14.56
C CYS A 544 -9.15 11.51 14.22
N ASN A 545 -9.17 10.99 13.00
CA ASN A 545 -8.39 9.85 12.53
C ASN A 545 -7.20 10.32 11.69
N ASP A 546 -6.24 10.92 12.37
CA ASP A 546 -5.00 11.38 11.76
C ASP A 546 -3.82 10.58 12.30
N ASN A 547 -3.45 9.53 11.56
CA ASN A 547 -2.32 8.66 11.88
C ASN A 547 -1.02 9.07 11.17
N THR A 548 -0.96 10.30 10.64
CA THR A 548 0.11 10.73 9.74
C THR A 548 1.32 11.36 10.43
N SER A 549 1.44 11.15 11.75
CA SER A 549 2.57 11.64 12.56
C SER A 549 3.90 11.22 11.95
N ILE A 550 4.83 12.18 11.87
CA ILE A 550 6.22 11.87 11.53
C ILE A 550 6.81 10.88 12.53
N GLN A 551 7.75 10.06 12.08
CA GLN A 551 8.44 9.14 12.98
C GLN A 551 9.55 9.90 13.66
N GLU A 552 9.50 9.94 14.98
CA GLU A 552 10.55 10.52 15.79
C GLU A 552 11.75 9.56 15.84
N SER A 553 12.94 10.14 15.83
CA SER A 553 14.18 9.42 16.12
C SER A 553 14.15 8.95 17.58
N PRO A 554 14.55 7.69 17.87
CA PRO A 554 14.74 7.25 19.25
C PRO A 554 15.95 7.93 19.92
N LEU A 555 16.81 8.59 19.13
CA LEU A 555 17.98 9.32 19.60
C LEU A 555 17.64 10.82 19.76
N PRO A 556 18.19 11.49 20.79
CA PRO A 556 18.03 12.93 20.93
C PRO A 556 18.68 13.65 19.76
N ALA A 557 18.03 14.71 19.31
CA ALA A 557 18.52 15.56 18.24
C ALA A 557 19.86 16.18 18.63
N PRO A 558 20.93 15.98 17.85
CA PRO A 558 22.17 16.68 18.08
C PRO A 558 21.96 18.19 17.83
N PRO A 559 22.71 19.07 18.53
CA PRO A 559 22.62 20.51 18.29
C PRO A 559 23.03 20.80 16.84
N ARG A 560 22.20 21.57 16.14
CA ARG A 560 22.48 22.01 14.78
C ARG A 560 23.23 23.33 14.81
N GLU A 561 24.37 23.36 14.14
CA GLU A 561 25.13 24.59 13.99
C GLU A 561 24.45 25.55 12.99
N ALA A 562 24.56 26.86 13.25
CA ALA A 562 24.10 27.88 12.31
C ALA A 562 24.84 27.76 10.97
N LEU A 563 24.10 27.92 9.87
CA LEU A 563 24.61 27.82 8.50
C LEU A 563 25.90 28.63 8.27
N GLU A 564 25.98 29.86 8.78
CA GLU A 564 27.17 30.70 8.66
C GLU A 564 28.40 30.11 9.38
N THR A 565 28.21 29.59 10.59
CA THR A 565 29.30 29.01 11.39
C THR A 565 29.80 27.72 10.76
N TYR A 566 28.88 26.88 10.26
CA TYR A 566 29.24 25.69 9.49
C TYR A 566 30.05 26.07 8.24
N TYR A 567 29.67 27.14 7.55
CA TYR A 567 30.39 27.61 6.37
C TYR A 567 31.79 28.14 6.68
N ARG A 568 31.98 28.91 7.77
CA ARG A 568 33.31 29.32 8.24
C ARG A 568 34.21 28.10 8.45
N ARG A 569 33.70 27.04 9.09
CA ARG A 569 34.44 25.78 9.26
C ARG A 569 34.72 25.08 7.93
N TRP A 570 33.75 25.05 7.02
CA TRP A 570 33.91 24.44 5.70
C TRP A 570 35.03 25.11 4.89
N LEU A 571 35.16 26.44 4.98
CA LEU A 571 36.25 27.21 4.38
C LEU A 571 37.60 26.89 5.04
N ASP A 572 37.63 26.80 6.37
CA ASP A 572 38.86 26.54 7.14
C ASP A 572 39.43 25.14 6.88
N HIS A 573 38.61 24.12 6.59
CA HIS A 573 39.06 22.79 6.14
C HIS A 573 39.56 22.74 4.69
N ARG A 574 39.51 23.87 3.98
CA ARG A 574 39.98 24.01 2.60
C ARG A 574 41.00 25.15 2.49
N PRO A 575 42.09 25.09 3.29
CA PRO A 575 43.09 26.14 3.28
C PRO A 575 43.76 26.24 1.90
N PRO A 576 44.39 27.39 1.59
CA PRO A 576 45.19 27.53 0.38
C PRO A 576 46.32 26.49 0.36
N THR A 577 46.62 25.92 -0.80
CA THR A 577 47.67 24.89 -0.95
C THR A 577 49.10 25.46 -0.91
N GLY A 578 49.28 26.79 -0.85
CA GLY A 578 50.57 27.45 -0.71
C GLY A 578 50.49 28.97 -0.50
N LYS A 579 51.63 29.61 -0.16
CA LYS A 579 51.74 31.08 -0.07
C LYS A 579 51.57 31.67 -1.49
N GLY A 580 50.48 32.40 -1.72
CA GLY A 580 50.18 33.03 -3.00
C GLY A 580 49.20 32.27 -3.89
N ASP A 581 48.45 31.28 -3.36
CA ASP A 581 47.34 30.67 -4.10
C ASP A 581 46.26 31.73 -4.39
N THR A 582 46.30 32.26 -5.62
CA THR A 582 45.39 33.28 -6.15
C THR A 582 44.14 32.67 -6.78
N LEU A 583 44.05 31.33 -6.87
CA LEU A 583 42.91 30.66 -7.48
C LEU A 583 41.68 30.75 -6.56
N PRO A 584 40.53 31.21 -7.08
CA PRO A 584 39.31 31.28 -6.28
C PRO A 584 38.83 29.90 -5.85
N LEU A 585 38.58 29.72 -4.55
CA LEU A 585 37.98 28.51 -3.98
C LEU A 585 36.54 28.35 -4.51
N PRO A 586 36.21 27.28 -5.25
CA PRO A 586 34.85 27.07 -5.73
C PRO A 586 33.93 26.59 -4.60
N VAL A 587 32.75 27.20 -4.53
CA VAL A 587 31.65 26.85 -3.63
C VAL A 587 30.44 26.50 -4.48
N VAL A 588 30.11 25.22 -4.59
CA VAL A 588 29.01 24.73 -5.43
C VAL A 588 27.78 24.48 -4.58
N VAL A 589 26.66 25.09 -4.96
CA VAL A 589 25.32 24.78 -4.45
C VAL A 589 24.53 24.17 -5.59
N VAL A 590 23.94 23.00 -5.36
CA VAL A 590 23.14 22.28 -6.36
C VAL A 590 21.67 22.46 -6.04
N ALA A 591 20.85 22.80 -7.04
CA ALA A 591 19.39 22.81 -6.96
C ALA A 591 18.84 21.67 -7.82
N THR A 592 17.89 20.89 -7.30
CA THR A 592 17.32 19.74 -8.00
C THR A 592 15.80 19.83 -8.07
N ALA A 593 15.26 19.78 -9.29
CA ALA A 593 13.82 19.91 -9.51
C ALA A 593 13.05 18.65 -9.08
N GLY A 594 11.81 18.83 -8.65
CA GLY A 594 10.88 17.74 -8.33
C GLY A 594 10.26 17.08 -9.56
N GLY A 595 9.74 15.86 -9.39
CA GLY A 595 9.21 15.05 -10.49
C GLY A 595 9.25 13.54 -10.25
N GLY A 596 9.01 13.10 -9.00
CA GLY A 596 9.01 11.68 -8.62
C GLY A 596 10.31 10.95 -8.98
N ILE A 597 10.20 9.68 -9.36
CA ILE A 597 11.34 8.81 -9.64
C ILE A 597 12.21 9.29 -10.81
N ARG A 598 11.62 9.98 -11.80
CA ARG A 598 12.36 10.62 -12.89
C ARG A 598 13.36 11.63 -12.33
N ALA A 599 12.89 12.49 -11.43
CA ALA A 599 13.74 13.46 -10.75
C ALA A 599 14.80 12.79 -9.87
N THR A 600 14.43 11.72 -9.15
CA THR A 600 15.36 10.92 -8.34
C THR A 600 16.50 10.41 -9.21
N ASN A 601 16.18 9.71 -10.30
CA ASN A 601 17.16 9.10 -11.20
C ASN A 601 18.01 10.16 -11.93
N TRP A 602 17.39 11.22 -12.44
CA TRP A 602 18.13 12.30 -13.11
C TRP A 602 19.14 12.95 -12.17
N THR A 603 18.72 13.24 -10.93
CA THR A 603 19.56 13.84 -9.91
C THR A 603 20.76 12.95 -9.60
N THR A 604 20.54 11.66 -9.34
CA THR A 604 21.61 10.72 -9.05
C THR A 604 22.56 10.54 -10.23
N GLU A 605 22.06 10.40 -11.45
CA GLU A 605 22.89 10.24 -12.64
C GLU A 605 23.74 11.49 -12.93
N CYS A 606 23.18 12.68 -12.77
CA CYS A 606 23.93 13.93 -12.96
C CYS A 606 25.04 14.08 -11.91
N LEU A 607 24.72 13.90 -10.63
CA LEU A 607 25.70 14.03 -9.53
C LEU A 607 26.86 13.05 -9.69
N VAL A 608 26.57 11.78 -10.02
CA VAL A 608 27.62 10.79 -10.29
C VAL A 608 28.42 11.14 -11.55
N SER A 609 27.77 11.63 -12.61
CA SER A 609 28.48 12.02 -13.84
C SER A 609 29.40 13.23 -13.62
N LEU A 610 29.01 14.16 -12.75
CA LEU A 610 29.86 15.28 -12.35
C LEU A 610 31.03 14.81 -11.50
N ARG A 611 30.79 13.92 -10.53
CA ARG A 611 31.85 13.28 -9.73
C ARG A 611 32.88 12.57 -10.61
N ASP A 612 32.43 11.76 -11.57
CA ASP A 612 33.30 11.00 -12.46
C ASP A 612 34.12 11.92 -13.39
N SER A 613 33.59 13.10 -13.73
CA SER A 613 34.19 14.01 -14.73
C SER A 613 35.05 15.13 -14.12
N ILE A 614 34.78 15.50 -12.85
CA ILE A 614 35.41 16.61 -12.14
C ILE A 614 36.13 16.06 -10.90
N PRO A 615 37.47 16.11 -10.86
CA PRO A 615 38.24 15.64 -9.71
C PRO A 615 37.78 16.31 -8.41
N ASN A 616 37.60 15.50 -7.36
CA ASN A 616 37.17 15.96 -6.04
C ASN A 616 35.88 16.81 -6.04
N PHE A 617 34.97 16.61 -7.01
CA PHE A 617 33.73 17.38 -7.12
C PHE A 617 32.99 17.52 -5.78
N ASP A 618 32.78 16.39 -5.08
CA ASP A 618 32.05 16.33 -3.80
C ASP A 618 32.67 17.23 -2.72
N ARG A 619 33.99 17.46 -2.77
CA ARG A 619 34.70 18.35 -1.82
C ARG A 619 34.25 19.81 -1.96
N TYR A 620 33.86 20.23 -3.16
CA TYR A 620 33.48 21.60 -3.48
C TYR A 620 31.96 21.84 -3.45
N VAL A 621 31.17 20.77 -3.34
CA VAL A 621 29.73 20.89 -3.11
C VAL A 621 29.48 21.26 -1.65
N PHE A 622 29.05 22.50 -1.43
CA PHE A 622 28.67 22.99 -0.11
C PHE A 622 27.31 22.45 0.32
N GLY A 623 26.33 22.43 -0.59
CA GLY A 623 25.01 21.88 -0.29
C GLY A 623 24.14 21.60 -1.50
N ILE A 624 23.13 20.76 -1.28
CA ILE A 624 22.16 20.33 -2.28
C ILE A 624 20.76 20.69 -1.79
N SER A 625 20.05 21.53 -2.54
CA SER A 625 18.65 21.89 -2.34
C SER A 625 17.78 21.04 -3.24
N GLY A 626 16.95 20.19 -2.66
CA GLY A 626 16.11 19.26 -3.41
C GLY A 626 14.64 19.39 -3.09
N VAL A 627 13.82 19.15 -4.11
CA VAL A 627 12.35 19.17 -4.04
C VAL A 627 11.81 17.82 -4.50
N SER A 628 10.79 17.27 -3.81
CA SER A 628 10.13 16.03 -4.22
C SER A 628 11.14 14.89 -4.49
N GLY A 629 10.98 14.18 -5.60
CA GLY A 629 11.94 13.18 -6.07
C GLY A 629 13.38 13.68 -6.27
N GLY A 630 13.60 14.96 -6.60
CA GLY A 630 14.94 15.55 -6.64
C GLY A 630 15.61 15.58 -5.26
N GLY A 631 14.82 15.82 -4.21
CA GLY A 631 15.25 15.69 -2.80
C GLY A 631 15.54 14.24 -2.41
N VAL A 632 14.70 13.30 -2.85
CA VAL A 632 14.96 11.86 -2.65
C VAL A 632 16.25 11.42 -3.35
N GLY A 633 16.51 11.89 -4.57
CA GLY A 633 17.75 11.62 -5.30
C GLY A 633 18.98 12.21 -4.59
N ALA A 634 18.88 13.45 -4.11
CA ALA A 634 19.94 14.09 -3.34
C ALA A 634 20.24 13.34 -2.02
N ALA A 635 19.20 12.97 -1.26
CA ALA A 635 19.35 12.19 -0.04
C ALA A 635 19.95 10.80 -0.30
N THR A 636 19.55 10.13 -1.38
CA THR A 636 20.12 8.84 -1.78
C THR A 636 21.61 8.98 -2.12
N TYR A 637 22.00 10.03 -2.86
CA TYR A 637 23.40 10.33 -3.16
C TYR A 637 24.23 10.56 -1.89
N ILE A 638 23.76 11.39 -0.96
CA ILE A 638 24.45 11.69 0.31
C ILE A 638 24.62 10.43 1.17
N ALA A 639 23.59 9.60 1.28
CA ALA A 639 23.66 8.35 2.03
C ALA A 639 24.69 7.38 1.40
N SER A 640 24.73 7.30 0.07
CA SER A 640 25.73 6.49 -0.66
C SER A 640 27.15 7.03 -0.52
N LEU A 641 27.35 8.35 -0.54
CA LEU A 641 28.66 8.98 -0.30
C LEU A 641 29.23 8.62 1.08
N LYS A 642 28.37 8.58 2.09
CA LYS A 642 28.78 8.26 3.46
C LYS A 642 28.93 6.76 3.70
N GLY A 643 28.08 5.94 3.09
CA GLY A 643 27.86 4.56 3.48
C GLY A 643 28.55 3.49 2.64
N PHE A 644 28.78 3.68 1.33
CA PHE A 644 29.30 2.61 0.49
C PHE A 644 30.76 2.25 0.82
N ILE A 645 31.02 0.96 1.02
CA ILE A 645 32.37 0.40 1.22
C ILE A 645 33.02 0.27 -0.17
N GLU A 646 34.21 0.86 -0.36
CA GLU A 646 35.03 0.94 -1.60
C GLU A 646 34.51 1.82 -2.78
N PRO A 647 35.25 2.89 -3.17
CA PRO A 647 34.79 3.87 -4.16
C PRO A 647 35.44 3.69 -5.55
N ASP A 648 34.63 3.41 -6.58
CA ASP A 648 34.39 4.34 -7.70
C ASP A 648 33.75 3.60 -8.89
N SER A 649 34.33 2.49 -9.38
CA SER A 649 33.83 1.83 -10.61
C SER A 649 32.41 1.26 -10.47
N ALA A 650 32.04 0.79 -9.27
CA ALA A 650 30.71 0.24 -8.98
C ALA A 650 29.74 1.23 -8.30
N PHE A 651 30.19 2.45 -7.96
CA PHE A 651 29.35 3.44 -7.24
C PHE A 651 28.06 3.75 -8.00
N ARG A 652 28.21 4.03 -9.31
CA ARG A 652 27.08 4.28 -10.22
C ARG A 652 26.12 3.10 -10.28
N ILE A 653 26.64 1.89 -10.43
CA ILE A 653 25.83 0.67 -10.56
C ILE A 653 25.01 0.44 -9.30
N ARG A 654 25.63 0.56 -8.12
CA ARG A 654 24.97 0.42 -6.81
C ARG A 654 23.94 1.52 -6.55
N LEU A 655 24.25 2.77 -6.89
CA LEU A 655 23.29 3.86 -6.74
C LEU A 655 22.08 3.66 -7.65
N ARG A 656 22.31 3.26 -8.91
CA ARG A 656 21.25 2.96 -9.86
C ARG A 656 20.36 1.81 -9.38
N SER A 657 20.92 0.75 -8.81
CA SER A 657 20.12 -0.37 -8.30
C SER A 657 19.22 0.02 -7.11
N VAL A 658 19.54 1.07 -6.37
CA VAL A 658 18.64 1.62 -5.33
C VAL A 658 17.48 2.38 -5.98
N VAL A 659 17.76 3.20 -7.00
CA VAL A 659 16.76 4.06 -7.64
C VAL A 659 15.81 3.29 -8.56
N THR A 660 16.25 2.18 -9.16
CA THR A 660 15.41 1.35 -10.03
C THR A 660 14.51 0.36 -9.27
N GLN A 661 14.55 0.37 -7.94
CA GLN A 661 13.69 -0.48 -7.13
C GLN A 661 12.21 -0.08 -7.28
N ASP A 662 11.32 -1.06 -7.24
CA ASP A 662 9.87 -0.82 -7.17
C ASP A 662 9.46 -0.26 -5.80
N LEU A 663 9.25 1.06 -5.76
CA LEU A 663 8.73 1.77 -4.59
C LEU A 663 7.22 2.07 -4.72
N ILE A 664 6.63 1.94 -5.92
CA ILE A 664 5.23 2.29 -6.13
C ILE A 664 4.28 1.18 -5.70
N SER A 665 4.57 -0.07 -6.02
CA SER A 665 3.70 -1.19 -5.63
C SER A 665 3.45 -1.22 -4.11
N PRO A 666 4.48 -1.10 -3.25
CA PRO A 666 4.24 -1.00 -1.81
C PRO A 666 3.54 0.31 -1.41
N ALA A 667 3.84 1.45 -2.03
CA ALA A 667 3.14 2.72 -1.73
C ALA A 667 1.62 2.62 -2.00
N VAL A 668 1.26 2.09 -3.17
CA VAL A 668 -0.14 1.92 -3.59
C VAL A 668 -0.82 0.84 -2.76
N ALA A 669 -0.16 -0.29 -2.48
CA ALA A 669 -0.71 -1.32 -1.60
C ALA A 669 -1.03 -0.76 -0.21
N SER A 670 -0.09 -0.01 0.38
CA SER A 670 -0.29 0.62 1.68
C SER A 670 -1.43 1.65 1.65
N ALA A 671 -1.51 2.49 0.61
CA ALA A 671 -2.60 3.44 0.46
C ALA A 671 -3.98 2.77 0.35
N LEU A 672 -4.08 1.71 -0.45
CA LEU A 672 -5.33 1.02 -0.75
C LEU A 672 -5.82 0.11 0.37
N PHE A 673 -4.91 -0.60 1.04
CA PHE A 673 -5.26 -1.58 2.09
C PHE A 673 -5.13 -0.99 3.50
N ARG A 674 -3.96 -0.45 3.87
CA ARG A 674 -3.74 0.12 5.21
C ARG A 674 -4.47 1.45 5.39
N GLY A 675 -4.23 2.40 4.48
CA GLY A 675 -4.93 3.69 4.46
C GLY A 675 -6.43 3.54 4.27
N GLY A 676 -6.85 2.64 3.35
CA GLY A 676 -8.25 2.32 3.13
C GLY A 676 -8.96 1.83 4.39
N VAL A 677 -8.35 0.90 5.15
CA VAL A 677 -8.91 0.44 6.44
C VAL A 677 -8.84 1.54 7.50
N ASN A 678 -7.72 2.26 7.60
CA ASN A 678 -7.56 3.33 8.57
C ASN A 678 -8.67 4.37 8.41
N ASN A 679 -9.05 4.79 7.19
CA ASN A 679 -10.09 5.78 6.93
C ASN A 679 -11.48 5.45 7.53
N PHE A 680 -11.78 4.18 7.80
CA PHE A 680 -13.02 3.74 8.45
C PHE A 680 -12.88 3.58 9.97
N SER A 681 -11.73 3.92 10.55
CA SER A 681 -11.49 3.93 11.98
C SER A 681 -11.83 5.31 12.58
N PRO A 682 -12.56 5.38 13.71
CA PRO A 682 -12.78 6.64 14.43
C PRO A 682 -11.52 7.14 15.17
N VAL A 683 -10.50 6.28 15.32
CA VAL A 683 -9.24 6.57 16.02
C VAL A 683 -8.04 6.29 15.12
N PRO A 684 -6.97 7.09 15.21
CA PRO A 684 -5.77 6.87 14.41
C PRO A 684 -5.09 5.56 14.81
N ILE A 685 -4.70 4.77 13.82
CA ILE A 685 -3.91 3.56 14.00
C ILE A 685 -2.52 3.82 13.39
N PRO A 686 -1.48 4.13 14.21
CA PRO A 686 -0.15 4.50 13.72
C PRO A 686 0.47 3.44 12.80
N ASP A 687 0.29 2.16 13.10
CA ASP A 687 0.83 1.05 12.30
C ASP A 687 0.25 0.97 10.89
N LEU A 688 -0.90 1.61 10.65
CA LEU A 688 -1.56 1.69 9.34
C LEU A 688 -1.22 2.98 8.59
N ASP A 689 -0.21 3.74 9.02
CA ASP A 689 0.29 4.88 8.27
C ASP A 689 0.78 4.41 6.89
N ARG A 690 0.09 4.89 5.85
CA ARG A 690 0.34 4.45 4.48
C ARG A 690 1.71 4.88 3.96
N ASN A 691 2.30 5.92 4.56
CA ASN A 691 3.60 6.48 4.19
C ASN A 691 4.79 5.57 4.50
N ARG A 692 4.65 4.68 5.49
CA ARG A 692 5.79 3.88 5.99
C ARG A 692 6.34 2.94 4.93
N TRP A 693 5.48 2.38 4.08
CA TRP A 693 5.90 1.37 3.12
C TRP A 693 6.76 1.90 1.98
N ILE A 694 6.56 3.15 1.53
CA ILE A 694 7.45 3.74 0.52
C ILE A 694 8.83 4.04 1.12
N GLU A 695 8.87 4.52 2.36
CA GLU A 695 10.12 4.78 3.09
C GLU A 695 10.90 3.49 3.38
N ASP A 696 10.20 2.46 3.84
CA ASP A 696 10.77 1.14 4.13
C ASP A 696 11.23 0.46 2.85
N ALA A 697 10.47 0.55 1.76
CA ALA A 697 10.89 0.01 0.45
C ALA A 697 12.18 0.66 -0.05
N TRP A 698 12.30 1.99 0.08
CA TRP A 698 13.52 2.71 -0.29
C TRP A 698 14.70 2.37 0.62
N GLN A 699 14.47 2.33 1.94
CA GLN A 699 15.51 1.96 2.90
C GLN A 699 16.01 0.53 2.67
N ASN A 700 15.10 -0.41 2.41
CA ASN A 700 15.45 -1.80 2.08
C ASN A 700 16.28 -1.86 0.80
N ALA A 701 15.95 -1.06 -0.21
CA ALA A 701 16.74 -0.95 -1.44
C ALA A 701 18.16 -0.46 -1.15
N LEU A 702 18.29 0.61 -0.35
CA LEU A 702 19.60 1.15 0.04
C LEU A 702 20.42 0.13 0.85
N PHE A 703 19.82 -0.53 1.84
CA PHE A 703 20.53 -1.48 2.71
C PHE A 703 20.78 -2.85 2.06
N SER A 704 20.20 -3.13 0.89
CA SER A 704 20.59 -4.28 0.07
C SER A 704 22.00 -4.13 -0.51
N GLN A 705 22.53 -2.90 -0.53
CA GLN A 705 23.88 -2.59 -0.99
C GLN A 705 24.90 -2.78 0.15
N PRO A 706 26.18 -3.04 -0.15
CA PRO A 706 27.24 -3.12 0.86
C PRO A 706 27.51 -1.73 1.46
N LEU A 707 26.76 -1.39 2.52
CA LEU A 707 26.97 -0.20 3.34
C LEU A 707 27.69 -0.55 4.64
N ASP A 708 28.53 0.37 5.10
CA ASP A 708 29.09 0.35 6.46
C ASP A 708 27.98 0.20 7.52
N THR A 709 28.16 -0.77 8.43
CA THR A 709 27.15 -1.13 9.42
C THR A 709 26.81 0.03 10.36
N ALA A 710 27.79 0.85 10.76
CA ALA A 710 27.55 2.00 11.63
C ALA A 710 26.76 3.10 10.88
N VAL A 711 27.03 3.29 9.58
CA VAL A 711 26.23 4.17 8.74
C VAL A 711 24.81 3.63 8.57
N GLN A 712 24.61 2.32 8.36
CA GLN A 712 23.27 1.72 8.29
C GLN A 712 22.46 1.97 9.57
N GLN A 713 23.08 1.77 10.74
CA GLN A 713 22.45 2.04 12.04
C GLN A 713 22.08 3.52 12.19
N THR A 714 22.99 4.42 11.80
CA THR A 714 22.75 5.87 11.82
C THR A 714 21.55 6.23 10.94
N LEU A 715 21.51 5.76 9.69
CA LEU A 715 20.43 6.05 8.74
C LEU A 715 19.06 5.55 9.22
N ARG A 716 19.01 4.41 9.94
CA ARG A 716 17.76 3.88 10.52
C ARG A 716 17.16 4.77 11.58
N GLN A 717 18.01 5.46 12.34
CA GLN A 717 17.61 6.10 13.59
C GLN A 717 17.56 7.63 13.47
N SER A 718 18.45 8.24 12.68
CA SER A 718 18.69 9.67 12.73
C SER A 718 19.10 10.25 11.37
N PHE A 719 18.53 11.40 11.04
CA PHE A 719 18.95 12.22 9.91
C PHE A 719 20.16 13.07 10.30
N LEU A 720 20.08 13.78 11.42
CA LEU A 720 21.08 14.79 11.79
C LEU A 720 22.44 14.18 12.13
N ARG A 721 22.48 12.97 12.70
CA ARG A 721 23.75 12.30 13.08
C ARG A 721 24.56 11.79 11.89
N LEU A 722 24.01 11.80 10.67
CA LEU A 722 24.79 11.48 9.47
C LEU A 722 25.96 12.47 9.29
N TRP A 723 25.74 13.74 9.67
CA TRP A 723 26.77 14.77 9.72
C TRP A 723 27.45 14.76 11.09
N THR A 724 28.59 14.10 11.17
CA THR A 724 29.42 14.06 12.39
C THR A 724 29.88 15.47 12.79
N PRO A 725 29.71 15.90 14.05
CA PRO A 725 30.15 17.21 14.52
C PRO A 725 31.61 17.50 14.15
N GLY A 726 31.87 18.72 13.67
CA GLY A 726 33.21 19.14 13.24
C GLY A 726 33.63 18.63 11.85
N SER A 727 32.96 17.65 11.26
CA SER A 727 33.26 17.23 9.88
C SER A 727 32.56 18.11 8.84
N THR A 728 33.23 18.33 7.71
CA THR A 728 32.67 19.04 6.54
C THR A 728 32.84 18.24 5.25
N GLY A 729 32.90 16.91 5.39
CA GLY A 729 33.13 15.97 4.28
C GLY A 729 31.89 15.64 3.46
N LEU A 730 30.70 15.90 4.00
CA LEU A 730 29.42 15.75 3.29
C LEU A 730 28.84 17.12 2.95
N PRO A 731 28.24 17.28 1.76
CA PRO A 731 27.41 18.44 1.46
C PRO A 731 26.27 18.60 2.46
N CYS A 732 25.88 19.84 2.74
CA CYS A 732 24.62 20.11 3.44
C CYS A 732 23.44 19.68 2.57
N LEU A 733 22.36 19.20 3.19
CA LEU A 733 21.16 18.79 2.49
C LEU A 733 20.00 19.67 2.92
N PHE A 734 19.31 20.27 1.96
CA PHE A 734 18.13 21.12 2.17
C PHE A 734 16.93 20.47 1.46
N LEU A 735 16.07 19.81 2.21
CA LEU A 735 14.89 19.13 1.68
C LEU A 735 13.68 20.06 1.82
N ASN A 736 13.15 20.53 0.69
CA ASN A 736 12.07 21.51 0.64
C ASN A 736 10.70 20.84 0.73
N THR A 737 9.83 21.41 1.55
CA THR A 737 8.46 20.94 1.83
C THR A 737 7.49 22.11 1.77
N THR A 738 6.20 21.80 1.70
CA THR A 738 5.12 22.79 1.79
C THR A 738 4.29 22.54 3.04
N ILE A 739 3.96 23.57 3.83
CA ILE A 739 3.05 23.44 4.96
C ILE A 739 1.61 23.62 4.48
N ALA A 740 0.76 22.61 4.65
CA ALA A 740 -0.61 22.61 4.11
C ALA A 740 -1.50 23.71 4.71
N GLU A 741 -1.34 24.00 6.00
CA GLU A 741 -2.20 24.89 6.77
C GLU A 741 -1.89 26.37 6.54
N THR A 742 -0.64 26.71 6.22
CA THR A 742 -0.19 28.11 6.07
C THR A 742 0.27 28.44 4.65
N GLY A 743 0.57 27.44 3.82
CA GLY A 743 1.21 27.64 2.51
C GLY A 743 2.69 28.00 2.59
N GLN A 744 3.27 28.10 3.79
CA GLN A 744 4.68 28.44 3.97
C GLN A 744 5.61 27.33 3.47
N LYS A 745 6.80 27.72 3.02
CA LYS A 745 7.88 26.79 2.71
C LYS A 745 8.49 26.25 4.00
N GLY A 746 8.59 24.94 4.12
CA GLY A 746 9.36 24.28 5.18
C GLY A 746 10.64 23.66 4.65
N ILE A 747 11.74 23.70 5.40
CA ILE A 747 13.01 23.09 5.01
C ILE A 747 13.53 22.18 6.14
N LEU A 748 13.84 20.94 5.81
CA LEU A 748 14.65 20.05 6.64
C LEU A 748 16.11 20.19 6.22
N ALA A 749 16.97 20.63 7.15
CA ALA A 749 18.40 20.78 6.91
C ALA A 749 19.24 20.35 8.11
N ASN A 750 20.45 19.84 7.84
CA ASN A 750 21.42 19.47 8.87
C ASN A 750 22.00 20.67 9.63
N VAL A 751 21.87 21.87 9.06
CA VAL A 751 22.26 23.17 9.64
C VAL A 751 21.02 23.95 10.08
N SER A 752 21.17 24.82 11.08
CA SER A 752 20.11 25.76 11.47
C SER A 752 20.05 26.94 10.50
N LEU A 753 18.82 27.34 10.15
CA LEU A 753 18.55 28.49 9.27
C LEU A 753 18.55 29.84 10.04
N GLY A 754 18.84 29.82 11.33
CA GLY A 754 18.80 31.00 12.20
C GLY A 754 17.38 31.46 12.51
N GLN A 755 17.22 32.74 12.84
CA GLN A 755 15.93 33.34 13.16
C GLN A 755 15.17 33.70 11.87
N THR A 756 14.31 32.83 11.40
CA THR A 756 13.59 32.99 10.11
C THR A 756 12.38 33.92 10.17
N SER A 757 12.05 34.44 11.36
CA SER A 757 11.09 35.54 11.54
C SER A 757 11.70 36.93 11.32
N ASP A 758 13.03 37.04 11.27
CA ASP A 758 13.70 38.30 10.99
C ASP A 758 13.71 38.59 9.48
N SER A 759 13.18 39.74 9.08
CA SER A 759 13.19 40.25 7.70
C SER A 759 14.58 40.36 7.08
N LEU A 760 15.64 40.47 7.89
CA LEU A 760 17.02 40.51 7.42
C LEU A 760 17.59 39.11 7.11
N ASN A 761 16.95 38.05 7.59
CA ASN A 761 17.36 36.69 7.28
C ASN A 761 17.02 36.35 5.82
N ALA A 762 17.95 35.73 5.09
CA ALA A 762 17.69 35.29 3.71
C ALA A 762 16.54 34.27 3.63
N PHE A 763 16.29 33.53 4.72
CA PHE A 763 15.20 32.58 4.89
C PHE A 763 13.98 33.17 5.60
N PHE A 764 13.72 34.48 5.45
CA PHE A 764 12.51 35.10 5.98
C PHE A 764 11.26 34.31 5.55
N ASP A 765 10.37 34.06 6.51
CA ASP A 765 9.11 33.33 6.33
C ASP A 765 9.25 31.85 5.93
N VAL A 766 10.43 31.26 6.17
CA VAL A 766 10.69 29.83 5.93
C VAL A 766 10.73 29.07 7.25
N ALA A 767 9.92 28.01 7.35
CA ALA A 767 9.93 27.15 8.52
C ALA A 767 11.15 26.23 8.53
N ASP A 768 12.07 26.46 9.48
CA ASP A 768 13.15 25.51 9.80
C ASP A 768 12.55 24.33 10.57
N LEU A 769 12.27 23.23 9.88
CA LEU A 769 11.37 22.19 10.37
C LEU A 769 11.90 21.49 11.63
N PHE A 770 13.19 21.17 11.69
CA PHE A 770 13.80 20.59 12.90
C PHE A 770 13.78 21.56 14.10
N SER A 771 13.83 22.88 13.85
CA SER A 771 13.65 23.88 14.92
C SER A 771 12.19 23.98 15.37
N SER A 772 11.25 23.77 14.45
CA SER A 772 9.82 23.79 14.75
C SER A 772 9.41 22.60 15.63
N PHE A 773 9.67 21.36 15.20
CA PHE A 773 9.22 20.19 15.98
C PHE A 773 10.19 19.73 17.08
N GLY A 774 11.44 20.22 17.10
CA GLY A 774 12.35 20.10 18.24
C GLY A 774 12.96 18.72 18.51
N HIS A 775 12.78 17.75 17.61
CA HIS A 775 13.37 16.41 17.68
C HIS A 775 14.06 16.04 16.36
N ASP A 776 14.67 14.86 16.26
CA ASP A 776 15.24 14.34 15.02
C ASP A 776 14.31 13.27 14.43
N VAL A 777 14.52 12.88 13.18
CA VAL A 777 13.74 11.84 12.49
C VAL A 777 14.67 10.85 11.81
N PRO A 778 14.25 9.60 11.56
CA PRO A 778 15.01 8.68 10.73
C PRO A 778 15.32 9.25 9.35
N TYR A 779 16.47 8.87 8.77
CA TYR A 779 16.89 9.39 7.47
C TYR A 779 15.87 9.12 6.35
N LYS A 780 15.22 7.93 6.38
CA LYS A 780 14.12 7.58 5.46
C LYS A 780 12.92 8.54 5.60
N THR A 781 12.59 8.98 6.81
CA THR A 781 11.46 9.88 7.07
C THR A 781 11.77 11.26 6.50
N ALA A 782 12.94 11.83 6.85
CA ALA A 782 13.38 13.11 6.30
C ALA A 782 13.41 13.10 4.76
N THR A 783 13.94 12.03 4.16
CA THR A 783 14.02 11.82 2.71
C THR A 783 12.67 11.99 2.02
N PHE A 784 11.59 11.40 2.57
CA PHE A 784 10.27 11.42 1.93
C PHE A 784 9.36 12.58 2.35
N LEU A 785 9.69 13.34 3.40
CA LEU A 785 8.89 14.51 3.81
C LEU A 785 8.81 15.58 2.70
N CYS A 786 9.87 15.71 1.89
CA CYS A 786 9.87 16.61 0.72
C CYS A 786 9.04 16.13 -0.47
N ALA A 787 8.52 14.89 -0.41
CA ALA A 787 7.88 14.20 -1.53
C ALA A 787 6.50 13.59 -1.15
N ARG A 788 5.81 14.20 -0.18
CA ARG A 788 4.47 13.78 0.26
C ARG A 788 3.38 14.36 -0.65
N PHE A 789 2.80 13.51 -1.49
CA PHE A 789 1.73 13.86 -2.42
C PHE A 789 0.38 13.26 -1.94
N PRO A 790 -0.54 14.07 -1.35
CA PRO A 790 -1.76 13.61 -0.67
C PRO A 790 -2.65 12.61 -1.42
N PHE A 791 -2.58 12.57 -2.75
CA PHE A 791 -3.33 11.61 -3.56
C PHE A 791 -2.83 10.17 -3.40
N VAL A 792 -1.55 9.97 -3.09
CA VAL A 792 -0.92 8.63 -2.95
C VAL A 792 -0.35 8.44 -1.54
N THR A 793 0.37 9.42 -1.03
CA THR A 793 0.94 9.46 0.31
C THR A 793 0.13 10.40 1.21
N SER A 794 0.35 10.40 2.52
CA SER A 794 -0.23 11.38 3.45
C SER A 794 0.77 12.50 3.72
N GLY A 795 0.30 13.69 4.11
CA GLY A 795 1.19 14.71 4.67
C GLY A 795 1.89 14.20 5.92
N GLY A 796 3.06 14.75 6.27
CA GLY A 796 3.72 14.45 7.54
C GLY A 796 3.22 15.37 8.64
N LYS A 797 2.49 14.85 9.62
CA LYS A 797 2.00 15.65 10.75
C LYS A 797 3.11 15.93 11.75
N ALA A 798 3.27 17.19 12.11
CA ALA A 798 4.12 17.66 13.19
C ALA A 798 3.42 18.78 13.99
N THR A 799 4.01 19.19 15.10
CA THR A 799 3.50 20.32 15.90
C THR A 799 4.67 21.15 16.39
N GLY A 800 4.56 22.47 16.26
CA GLY A 800 5.63 23.39 16.60
C GLY A 800 5.31 24.85 16.21
N PRO A 801 6.18 25.80 16.58
CA PRO A 801 6.06 27.19 16.14
C PRO A 801 6.45 27.34 14.68
N LEU A 802 5.72 28.19 13.96
CA LEU A 802 6.03 28.59 12.59
C LEU A 802 6.42 30.08 12.57
N PRO A 803 7.41 30.50 11.75
CA PRO A 803 7.83 31.89 11.70
C PRO A 803 6.69 32.77 11.18
N ASN A 804 6.58 33.99 11.71
CA ASN A 804 5.57 34.99 11.30
C ASN A 804 4.11 34.53 11.37
N ILE A 805 3.82 33.44 12.09
CA ILE A 805 2.45 32.98 12.36
C ILE A 805 2.18 33.19 13.84
N GLU A 806 1.26 34.10 14.15
CA GLU A 806 0.80 34.32 15.51
C GLU A 806 -0.15 33.20 15.93
N SER A 807 0.29 32.41 16.91
CA SER A 807 -0.58 31.44 17.58
C SER A 807 -0.21 31.40 19.06
N GLY A 808 -1.21 31.56 19.94
CA GLY A 808 -1.04 31.43 21.38
C GLY A 808 -0.71 30.01 21.86
N ALA A 809 -0.63 29.04 20.94
CA ALA A 809 -0.24 27.65 21.18
C ALA A 809 0.54 27.06 19.99
N PRO A 810 1.35 26.00 20.17
CA PRO A 810 1.98 25.28 19.06
C PRO A 810 0.95 24.82 18.01
N ILE A 811 1.25 25.06 16.73
CA ILE A 811 0.33 24.74 15.64
C ILE A 811 0.60 23.31 15.18
N THR A 812 -0.45 22.51 15.02
CA THR A 812 -0.35 21.22 14.32
C THR A 812 -0.47 21.45 12.82
N TYR A 813 0.49 20.92 12.06
CA TYR A 813 0.58 21.14 10.62
C TYR A 813 1.05 19.90 9.85
N HIS A 814 0.80 19.89 8.54
CA HIS A 814 1.15 18.81 7.63
C HIS A 814 2.16 19.25 6.58
N MET A 815 3.29 18.53 6.52
CA MET A 815 4.30 18.70 5.49
C MET A 815 3.92 17.91 4.23
N LEU A 816 3.78 18.65 3.13
CA LEU A 816 3.51 18.16 1.78
C LEU A 816 4.76 18.30 0.90
N ASP A 817 4.67 17.78 -0.31
CA ASP A 817 5.67 17.94 -1.37
C ASP A 817 6.06 19.43 -1.54
N GLY A 818 7.36 19.71 -1.58
CA GLY A 818 7.88 21.08 -1.75
C GLY A 818 7.48 21.71 -3.08
N GLY A 819 7.11 20.90 -4.07
CA GLY A 819 6.70 21.34 -5.40
C GLY A 819 5.39 22.11 -5.43
N TYR A 820 4.58 22.08 -4.35
CA TYR A 820 3.39 22.94 -4.22
C TYR A 820 3.75 24.42 -4.09
N VAL A 821 4.88 24.75 -3.47
CA VAL A 821 5.39 26.12 -3.35
C VAL A 821 6.38 26.45 -4.46
N GLU A 822 7.40 25.62 -4.63
CA GLU A 822 8.52 25.92 -5.54
C GLU A 822 9.21 24.61 -5.98
N ASN A 823 9.05 24.23 -7.25
CA ASN A 823 9.45 22.90 -7.73
C ASN A 823 10.91 22.77 -8.22
N THR A 824 11.71 23.84 -8.21
CA THR A 824 13.10 23.83 -8.73
C THR A 824 14.17 23.66 -7.67
N GLY A 825 13.92 24.10 -6.43
CA GLY A 825 14.91 24.18 -5.37
C GLY A 825 15.88 25.36 -5.51
N ILE A 826 15.76 26.17 -6.58
CA ILE A 826 16.63 27.32 -6.88
C ILE A 826 16.48 28.40 -5.82
N VAL A 827 15.25 28.69 -5.35
CA VAL A 827 15.03 29.76 -4.36
C VAL A 827 15.83 29.48 -3.09
N THR A 828 15.72 28.25 -2.58
CA THR A 828 16.50 27.83 -1.40
C THR A 828 18.00 27.86 -1.67
N ALA A 829 18.45 27.44 -2.85
CA ALA A 829 19.86 27.50 -3.21
C ALA A 829 20.41 28.94 -3.25
N VAL A 830 19.63 29.90 -3.77
CA VAL A 830 19.97 31.33 -3.75
C VAL A 830 20.00 31.88 -2.33
N GLN A 831 19.03 31.52 -1.48
CA GLN A 831 19.02 31.91 -0.05
C GLN A 831 20.25 31.40 0.69
N VAL A 832 20.68 30.16 0.40
CA VAL A 832 21.95 29.61 0.90
C VAL A 832 23.10 30.48 0.41
N ILE A 833 23.29 30.68 -0.90
CA ILE A 833 24.42 31.47 -1.44
C ILE A 833 24.46 32.88 -0.86
N ARG A 834 23.31 33.57 -0.74
CA ARG A 834 23.23 34.91 -0.12
C ARG A 834 23.69 34.89 1.33
N THR A 835 23.37 33.84 2.08
CA THR A 835 23.86 33.66 3.46
C THR A 835 25.36 33.42 3.49
N LEU A 836 25.90 32.61 2.56
CA LEU A 836 27.35 32.37 2.46
C LEU A 836 28.12 33.64 2.10
N GLN A 837 27.60 34.45 1.17
CA GLN A 837 28.22 35.71 0.74
C GLN A 837 28.37 36.72 1.88
N ARG A 838 27.46 36.70 2.88
CA ARG A 838 27.57 37.54 4.09
C ARG A 838 28.79 37.16 4.94
N VAL A 839 29.21 35.90 4.91
CA VAL A 839 30.39 35.41 5.65
C VAL A 839 31.70 35.80 4.95
N THR A 840 31.70 35.92 3.62
CA THR A 840 32.86 36.34 2.83
C THR A 840 32.55 37.64 2.05
N PRO A 841 32.39 38.78 2.74
CA PRO A 841 32.10 40.04 2.08
C PRO A 841 33.21 40.39 1.09
N GLY A 842 32.84 40.81 -0.12
CA GLY A 842 33.79 41.07 -1.21
C GLY A 842 34.42 39.81 -1.83
N GLY A 843 33.85 38.62 -1.58
CA GLY A 843 34.24 37.38 -2.24
C GLY A 843 35.61 36.84 -1.81
N ARG A 844 36.02 37.07 -0.55
CA ARG A 844 37.32 36.63 -0.03
C ARG A 844 37.22 36.00 1.36
N TRP A 845 38.04 34.98 1.62
CA TRP A 845 38.26 34.38 2.94
C TRP A 845 39.74 34.27 3.24
N ARG A 846 40.21 34.90 4.32
CA ARG A 846 41.64 34.96 4.71
C ARG A 846 42.58 35.29 3.53
N GLY A 847 42.18 36.23 2.68
CA GLY A 847 42.92 36.67 1.50
C GLY A 847 42.73 35.83 0.23
N ARG A 848 42.16 34.63 0.31
CA ARG A 848 41.85 33.78 -0.84
C ARG A 848 40.52 34.21 -1.48
N PRO A 849 40.45 34.41 -2.81
CA PRO A 849 39.18 34.62 -3.49
C PRO A 849 38.25 33.41 -3.34
N VAL A 850 36.95 33.65 -3.27
CA VAL A 850 35.89 32.63 -3.18
C VAL A 850 34.92 32.87 -4.32
N GLN A 851 34.53 31.80 -5.03
CA GLN A 851 33.59 31.92 -6.13
C GLN A 851 32.42 30.94 -5.98
N TYR A 852 31.21 31.48 -6.08
CA TYR A 852 29.97 30.75 -5.94
C TYR A 852 29.45 30.23 -7.28
N TYR A 853 28.93 29.01 -7.25
CA TYR A 853 28.39 28.28 -8.38
C TYR A 853 27.03 27.71 -8.01
N LEU A 854 25.99 28.06 -8.77
CA LEU A 854 24.67 27.45 -8.70
C LEU A 854 24.49 26.50 -9.89
N LEU A 855 24.33 25.22 -9.59
CA LEU A 855 24.07 24.18 -10.58
C LEU A 855 22.61 23.71 -10.45
N PHE A 856 21.80 23.93 -11.48
CA PHE A 856 20.42 23.45 -11.53
C PHE A 856 20.29 22.14 -12.32
N LEU A 857 19.66 21.13 -11.72
CA LEU A 857 19.36 19.85 -12.36
C LEU A 857 17.89 19.80 -12.74
N ARG A 858 17.59 20.08 -14.02
CA ARG A 858 16.23 20.11 -14.56
C ARG A 858 15.85 18.77 -15.16
N ASN A 859 14.81 18.12 -14.64
CA ASN A 859 14.45 16.74 -15.00
C ASN A 859 13.48 16.58 -16.20
N GLY A 860 13.31 17.61 -17.03
CA GLY A 860 12.52 17.52 -18.27
C GLY A 860 12.52 18.80 -19.10
N SER A 861 12.05 18.71 -20.34
CA SER A 861 11.62 19.86 -21.14
C SER A 861 10.13 20.11 -20.94
N VAL A 862 9.72 21.38 -20.96
CA VAL A 862 8.30 21.71 -20.92
C VAL A 862 7.63 21.25 -22.21
N SER A 863 6.50 20.55 -22.09
CA SER A 863 5.69 20.19 -23.27
C SER A 863 5.32 21.46 -24.04
N GLU A 864 5.72 21.50 -25.32
CA GLU A 864 5.30 22.54 -26.27
C GLU A 864 3.86 22.32 -26.75
N GLN A 865 3.32 21.10 -26.55
CA GLN A 865 1.97 20.73 -26.93
C GLN A 865 0.98 20.98 -25.80
N ALA A 866 -0.14 21.61 -26.12
CA ALA A 866 -1.26 21.80 -25.19
C ALA A 866 -1.91 20.44 -24.85
N ALA A 867 -2.24 20.23 -23.59
CA ALA A 867 -2.95 19.02 -23.17
C ALA A 867 -4.35 18.96 -23.80
N ASN A 868 -4.77 17.77 -24.24
CA ASN A 868 -6.10 17.58 -24.83
C ASN A 868 -7.24 18.01 -23.88
N VAL A 869 -8.26 18.64 -24.45
CA VAL A 869 -9.49 19.02 -23.74
C VAL A 869 -10.19 17.75 -23.25
N SER A 870 -10.50 17.70 -21.95
CA SER A 870 -11.17 16.54 -21.37
C SER A 870 -12.69 16.62 -21.49
N LEU A 871 -13.34 15.46 -21.66
CA LEU A 871 -14.79 15.30 -21.55
C LEU A 871 -15.35 15.76 -20.19
N PHE A 872 -14.55 15.70 -19.11
CA PHE A 872 -14.95 16.12 -17.75
C PHE A 872 -14.14 17.32 -17.28
N LYS A 873 -14.37 18.49 -17.91
CA LYS A 873 -13.64 19.74 -17.63
C LYS A 873 -13.58 20.10 -16.15
N PHE A 874 -14.73 20.14 -15.46
CA PHE A 874 -14.82 20.57 -14.05
C PHE A 874 -13.88 19.81 -13.09
N ALA A 875 -13.76 18.49 -13.23
CA ALA A 875 -12.89 17.68 -12.37
C ALA A 875 -11.43 17.68 -12.84
N ASN A 876 -11.20 17.83 -14.15
CA ASN A 876 -9.88 17.67 -14.74
C ASN A 876 -9.09 18.97 -14.82
N GLU A 877 -9.75 20.13 -14.93
CA GLU A 877 -9.08 21.43 -15.02
C GLU A 877 -8.26 21.78 -13.76
N PRO A 878 -8.75 21.60 -12.52
CA PRO A 878 -7.93 21.84 -11.33
C PRO A 878 -6.71 20.92 -11.27
N LEU A 879 -6.89 19.62 -11.56
CA LEU A 879 -5.80 18.65 -11.54
C LEU A 879 -4.77 18.90 -12.64
N LYS A 880 -5.23 19.09 -13.88
CA LYS A 880 -4.34 19.41 -15.01
C LYS A 880 -3.67 20.76 -14.82
N GLY A 881 -4.40 21.78 -14.38
CA GLY A 881 -3.87 23.10 -14.09
C GLY A 881 -2.75 23.02 -13.06
N PHE A 882 -2.96 22.27 -11.98
CA PHE A 882 -1.92 21.98 -10.99
C PHE A 882 -0.72 21.24 -11.62
N LEU A 883 -0.92 20.07 -12.24
CA LEU A 883 0.17 19.25 -12.77
C LEU A 883 0.99 19.98 -13.86
N GLN A 884 0.32 20.72 -14.75
CA GLN A 884 0.97 21.49 -15.80
C GLN A 884 1.70 22.72 -15.24
N SER A 885 1.12 23.41 -14.25
CA SER A 885 1.82 24.51 -13.57
C SER A 885 3.03 24.00 -12.79
N TRP A 886 2.89 22.85 -12.15
CA TRP A 886 3.95 22.17 -11.40
C TRP A 886 5.14 21.80 -12.29
N GLU A 887 4.90 21.33 -13.52
CA GLU A 887 5.97 21.08 -14.50
C GLU A 887 6.56 22.37 -15.10
N ARG A 888 5.72 23.39 -15.39
CA ARG A 888 6.16 24.62 -16.08
C ARG A 888 6.80 25.67 -15.17
N ALA A 889 6.49 25.68 -13.87
CA ALA A 889 6.98 26.69 -12.92
C ALA A 889 8.51 26.85 -12.96
N GLY A 890 9.23 25.75 -13.23
CA GLY A 890 10.69 25.79 -13.25
C GLY A 890 11.32 26.54 -14.44
N VAL A 891 10.62 26.68 -15.57
CA VAL A 891 11.19 27.35 -16.74
C VAL A 891 11.22 28.87 -16.56
N GLY A 892 10.16 29.46 -16.00
CA GLY A 892 10.13 30.90 -15.74
C GLY A 892 11.20 31.31 -14.73
N LEU A 893 11.39 30.54 -13.67
CA LEU A 893 12.39 30.82 -12.64
C LEU A 893 13.83 30.60 -13.15
N ASP A 894 14.09 29.52 -13.89
CA ASP A 894 15.37 29.29 -14.57
C ASP A 894 15.75 30.45 -15.50
N GLN A 895 14.79 30.92 -16.31
CA GLN A 895 14.99 32.07 -17.20
C GLN A 895 15.22 33.37 -16.42
N LEU A 896 14.44 33.63 -15.36
CA LEU A 896 14.60 34.82 -14.52
C LEU A 896 16.00 34.89 -13.89
N VAL A 897 16.50 33.78 -13.36
CA VAL A 897 17.85 33.74 -12.77
C VAL A 897 18.91 33.98 -13.85
N ARG A 898 18.77 33.34 -15.02
CA ARG A 898 19.67 33.58 -16.17
C ARG A 898 19.67 35.03 -16.64
N SER A 899 18.50 35.64 -16.79
CA SER A 899 18.38 37.03 -17.27
C SER A 899 18.92 38.03 -16.25
N THR A 900 18.67 37.80 -14.96
CA THR A 900 19.18 38.66 -13.88
C THR A 900 20.71 38.59 -13.76
N LEU A 901 21.32 37.46 -14.13
CA LEU A 901 22.77 37.31 -14.20
C LEU A 901 23.41 37.91 -15.46
N ASN A 902 22.69 37.89 -16.58
CA ASN A 902 23.21 38.37 -17.88
C ASN A 902 22.93 39.86 -18.17
N GLY A 903 22.10 40.53 -17.37
CA GLY A 903 21.80 41.97 -17.54
C GLY A 903 22.95 42.89 -17.13
N GLU A 904 22.96 44.13 -17.63
CA GLU A 904 23.99 45.16 -17.38
C GLU A 904 24.15 45.55 -15.89
N ALA A 905 23.14 45.24 -15.06
CA ALA A 905 23.22 45.33 -13.61
C ALA A 905 23.43 43.93 -13.01
N GLY A 906 24.68 43.44 -12.97
CA GLY A 906 25.04 42.17 -12.33
C GLY A 906 24.72 42.13 -10.83
N GLN A 907 23.45 41.90 -10.47
CA GLN A 907 22.95 41.96 -9.09
C GLN A 907 23.17 40.66 -8.29
N LEU A 908 23.52 39.56 -8.96
CA LEU A 908 23.76 38.24 -8.35
C LEU A 908 25.24 37.85 -8.55
N ASP A 909 26.04 37.92 -7.47
CA ASP A 909 27.49 37.64 -7.48
C ASP A 909 27.81 36.13 -7.43
N PHE A 910 27.24 35.35 -8.37
CA PHE A 910 27.53 33.92 -8.52
C PHE A 910 27.34 33.44 -9.97
N GLN A 911 27.97 32.32 -10.34
CA GLN A 911 27.82 31.72 -11.66
C GLN A 911 26.67 30.71 -11.68
N TYR A 912 25.93 30.62 -12.79
CA TYR A 912 24.78 29.73 -12.93
C TYR A 912 24.89 28.82 -14.15
N THR A 913 24.54 27.54 -13.99
CA THR A 913 24.37 26.62 -15.11
C THR A 913 23.26 25.62 -14.82
N SER A 914 22.63 25.10 -15.88
CA SER A 914 21.57 24.10 -15.77
C SER A 914 21.87 22.90 -16.65
N LEU A 915 21.68 21.70 -16.12
CA LEU A 915 21.70 20.43 -16.84
C LEU A 915 20.26 19.93 -17.00
N GLY A 916 19.75 19.96 -18.23
CA GLY A 916 18.39 19.55 -18.56
C GLY A 916 18.33 18.14 -19.12
N LEU A 917 17.34 17.35 -18.69
CA LEU A 917 16.95 16.11 -19.37
C LEU A 917 16.23 16.44 -20.69
N GLU A 918 16.62 15.77 -21.77
CA GLU A 918 15.97 15.87 -23.07
C GLU A 918 14.83 14.84 -23.16
N SER A 919 13.59 15.28 -22.95
CA SER A 919 12.39 14.40 -22.97
C SER A 919 11.70 14.32 -24.33
N GLY A 920 12.23 14.95 -25.39
CA GLY A 920 11.54 15.08 -26.68
C GLY A 920 11.16 13.75 -27.36
N ASN A 921 11.91 12.67 -27.12
CA ASN A 921 11.69 11.36 -27.74
C ASN A 921 11.19 10.27 -26.77
N HIS A 922 11.08 10.56 -25.46
CA HIS A 922 10.71 9.56 -24.46
C HIS A 922 9.99 10.18 -23.26
N ASN A 923 8.79 9.66 -22.94
CA ASN A 923 7.99 10.12 -21.80
C ASN A 923 8.35 9.32 -20.54
N TYR A 924 9.27 9.86 -19.75
CA TYR A 924 9.64 9.27 -18.46
C TYR A 924 8.54 9.46 -17.40
N PRO A 925 8.23 8.43 -16.58
CA PRO A 925 7.13 8.44 -15.62
C PRO A 925 7.34 9.39 -14.43
N LEU A 926 6.24 9.99 -13.95
CA LEU A 926 6.21 10.87 -12.77
C LEU A 926 5.94 10.15 -11.42
N GLY A 927 5.89 8.81 -11.40
CA GLY A 927 5.57 8.04 -10.20
C GLY A 927 6.79 7.61 -9.38
N TRP A 928 6.75 6.44 -8.73
CA TRP A 928 7.82 5.93 -7.85
C TRP A 928 8.48 4.64 -8.37
N TYR A 929 8.52 4.49 -9.69
CA TYR A 929 9.17 3.36 -10.35
C TYR A 929 9.68 3.74 -11.74
N ILE A 930 10.92 3.36 -12.05
CA ILE A 930 11.56 3.55 -13.35
C ILE A 930 12.22 2.23 -13.78
N SER A 931 12.07 1.87 -15.06
CA SER A 931 12.72 0.66 -15.58
C SER A 931 14.25 0.84 -15.61
N PRO A 932 15.04 -0.24 -15.43
CA PRO A 932 16.49 -0.14 -15.51
C PRO A 932 16.99 0.40 -16.85
N THR A 933 16.30 0.06 -17.95
CA THR A 933 16.63 0.56 -19.29
C THR A 933 16.41 2.07 -19.40
N ALA A 934 15.25 2.58 -18.94
CA ALA A 934 15.00 4.02 -18.93
C ALA A 934 16.02 4.75 -18.04
N ALA A 935 16.38 4.17 -16.90
CA ALA A 935 17.42 4.69 -16.02
C ALA A 935 18.80 4.73 -16.69
N ASP A 936 19.17 3.69 -17.43
CA ASP A 936 20.41 3.63 -18.22
C ASP A 936 20.45 4.68 -19.33
N THR A 937 19.34 4.84 -20.07
CA THR A 937 19.20 5.88 -21.10
C THR A 937 19.38 7.27 -20.51
N MET A 938 18.72 7.57 -19.38
CA MET A 938 18.93 8.83 -18.66
C MET A 938 20.38 9.00 -18.21
N GLY A 939 21.04 7.92 -17.77
CA GLY A 939 22.46 7.94 -17.44
C GLY A 939 23.36 8.29 -18.63
N ILE A 940 23.05 7.78 -19.83
CA ILE A 940 23.77 8.16 -21.07
C ILE A 940 23.58 9.65 -21.37
N GLN A 941 22.34 10.15 -21.28
CA GLN A 941 22.05 11.57 -21.50
C GLN A 941 22.77 12.46 -20.47
N ALA A 942 22.75 12.11 -19.18
CA ALA A 942 23.45 12.84 -18.13
C ALA A 942 24.96 12.95 -18.42
N ARG A 943 25.60 11.84 -18.82
CA ARG A 943 27.02 11.85 -19.22
C ARG A 943 27.27 12.73 -20.46
N SER A 944 26.40 12.66 -21.46
CA SER A 944 26.48 13.51 -22.65
C SER A 944 26.37 14.99 -22.29
N ALA A 945 25.37 15.36 -21.48
CA ALA A 945 25.13 16.73 -21.04
C ALA A 945 26.32 17.30 -20.25
N VAL A 946 26.87 16.52 -19.31
CA VAL A 946 28.08 16.91 -18.56
C VAL A 946 29.29 17.02 -19.50
N SER A 947 29.50 16.06 -20.39
CA SER A 947 30.62 16.08 -21.36
C SER A 947 30.55 17.29 -22.29
N ASN A 948 29.38 17.60 -22.84
CA ASN A 948 29.16 18.75 -23.70
C ASN A 948 29.40 20.06 -22.96
N ALA A 949 28.87 20.19 -21.73
CA ALA A 949 29.14 21.35 -20.90
C ALA A 949 30.63 21.50 -20.57
N LEU A 950 31.37 20.41 -20.37
CA LEU A 950 32.82 20.45 -20.11
C LEU A 950 33.67 20.79 -21.35
N LYS A 951 33.19 20.51 -22.57
CA LYS A 951 33.88 20.85 -23.82
C LYS A 951 33.75 22.34 -24.17
N ASP A 952 32.67 22.98 -23.76
CA ASP A 952 32.50 24.41 -23.91
C ASP A 952 33.40 25.18 -22.91
N ASN A 953 34.48 25.76 -23.42
CA ASN A 953 35.47 26.51 -22.64
C ASN A 953 34.89 27.75 -21.95
N THR A 954 33.72 28.23 -22.37
CA THR A 954 33.04 29.37 -21.73
C THR A 954 32.11 28.94 -20.59
N SER A 955 31.81 27.64 -20.51
CA SER A 955 30.87 27.11 -19.54
C SER A 955 31.34 27.25 -18.09
N VAL A 956 30.38 27.23 -17.18
CA VAL A 956 30.61 27.24 -15.74
C VAL A 956 31.34 25.96 -15.29
N LEU A 957 31.02 24.81 -15.90
CA LEU A 957 31.57 23.52 -15.52
C LEU A 957 33.01 23.31 -16.01
N SER A 958 33.37 23.83 -17.18
CA SER A 958 34.75 23.79 -17.67
C SER A 958 35.67 24.62 -16.78
N ARG A 959 35.22 25.82 -16.38
CA ARG A 959 35.90 26.67 -15.38
C ARG A 959 36.03 25.97 -14.03
N LEU A 960 34.99 25.28 -13.56
CA LEU A 960 35.05 24.48 -12.33
C LEU A 960 36.10 23.36 -12.45
N ARG A 961 36.08 22.58 -13.53
CA ARG A 961 37.03 21.46 -13.75
C ARG A 961 38.47 21.91 -13.87
N GLN A 962 38.74 23.02 -14.56
CA GLN A 962 40.10 23.57 -14.67
C GLN A 962 40.65 23.97 -13.29
N ARG A 963 39.78 24.44 -12.38
CA ARG A 963 40.16 24.84 -11.02
C ARG A 963 40.33 23.68 -10.06
N THR A 964 39.66 22.55 -10.28
CA THR A 964 39.84 21.37 -9.42
C THR A 964 41.02 20.50 -9.81
N LYS A 965 41.53 20.65 -11.05
CA LYS A 965 42.73 19.95 -11.55
C LYS A 965 44.05 20.60 -11.14
N ARG A 966 44.03 21.90 -10.82
CA ARG A 966 45.17 22.68 -10.31
C ARG A 966 45.10 22.69 -8.80
#